data_AF-A0A1X2GW58-F1
#
_entry.id   AF-A0A1X2GW58-F1
#
_cell.length_a   1.000
_cell.length_b   1.000
_cell.length_c   1.000
_cell.angle_alpha   90.00
_cell.angle_beta   90.00
_cell.angle_gamma   90.00
#
_symmetry.space_group_name_H-M   'P 1'
#
loop_
_entity.id
_entity.type
_entity.pdbx_description
1 polymer ?
#
loop_
_entity_poly.entity_id
_entity_poly.type
_entity_poly.pdbx_seq_one_letter_code
_entity_poly.pdbx_strand_id
1 'polypeptide(L)'
;MEQQHPPLGANKKIMQCWFLILINVPTAALNDLTRDEDRFATTHLLTRQQAMILLTWVRKHRGGLRVCEACGSPHHQTSRSRQCPFYIPPSHPIVATTSSDGDMMNEINVLQRLGDEQLREAAQNQHPPETCPTCGLPGHSRSSNPACPFRALSKKQFMSSRLPASEDYTRVRSFDSIVRPTYRNVLITNIKAKSDYLRRTLTRLQLFLLDYATHHSDQVPPFLFTQNGLYLMTQLTRGHLNAFLERSDERVPGTVLTHWHEFNQDLLNVATYDTPGHTAELSMACKLQASANRNHITENFEGRIKKFVKFRFAVDGEEPPSRILGIIKDYVYQTFAMIARNMEPLPVEIPERHRSLTVLVLNELWAMKPPQLPTITQETLRADPGRHLPILRAILDVYDHYRATIGDENDIEVPSFTLLPLPSSKPRFVDITPENITQLTGSRQSPNDQVTRLPPFLRKLHIFWQVFAFEKLGYPSFESLRRAWIRGHFFSGVMRTDGVQLHVVFSRLPHGPDPPVIHTPDLANQDVTGFTLCGIDPGRRAVMTTSFGRGHEPHAVRRMSMKEYCTTSKESHIQRDMNRRKIQPLPSVPEQVHAYETMADIEANTPMTKTADPVAIRQTVRHKLICSESTFAFYNTDHAISNFELVKGKQRAIATAANFITTGSRKYTRRCRDKRKTRKNRKQRKRQAQRRRHARLLQIKDEYSNTKSRMDNLGRLREQHDELMDQMMRITLDQPLGVHPETRPEEDQHRFARQMNHALDQYGTAHDLATAAINSEIEALEQHLLTLQQKYLDPPQQPTRIRASKLPYHGSQETVDGLPLISFGDAMVGRDAQHFRGHAVGRTNNVRQHLIERQHRALCMVAHTNEFWTSQNCSTCGDQLSLVRTQDQSSIFALKFCTTCQTVWDRDVSAAANMFWILDETISNGARPLALTRPPEHHQPRPTLPAITLWHS
;
A
#
# COMPACT_ATOMS: atom_id res chain seq x y z
N MET A 1 21.19 36.70 26.07
CA MET A 1 20.54 36.93 24.77
C MET A 1 21.33 36.20 23.70
N GLU A 2 20.95 34.96 23.39
CA GLU A 2 21.38 34.26 22.18
C GLU A 2 20.16 34.22 21.26
N GLN A 3 20.25 34.92 20.13
CA GLN A 3 19.26 34.87 19.06
C GLN A 3 19.34 33.47 18.41
N GLN A 4 18.58 32.52 18.96
CA GLN A 4 18.15 31.37 18.19
C GLN A 4 17.19 31.86 17.12
N HIS A 5 17.70 32.12 15.92
CA HIS A 5 16.85 32.24 14.74
C HIS A 5 15.99 30.97 14.65
N PRO A 6 14.65 31.05 14.73
CA PRO A 6 13.82 29.90 14.45
C PRO A 6 14.05 29.50 12.98
N PRO A 7 14.02 28.21 12.64
CA PRO A 7 14.18 27.79 11.25
C PRO A 7 13.05 28.42 10.43
N LEU A 8 13.42 29.34 9.52
CA LEU A 8 12.55 29.91 8.51
C LEU A 8 11.86 28.78 7.75
N GLY A 9 10.53 28.73 7.91
CA GLY A 9 9.66 27.67 7.45
C GLY A 9 8.57 27.40 8.48
N ALA A 10 7.64 28.35 8.68
CA ALA A 10 6.59 28.18 9.66
C ALA A 10 5.80 26.87 9.43
N ASN A 11 5.58 26.15 10.52
CA ASN A 11 4.96 24.84 10.58
C ASN A 11 3.51 24.92 10.02
N LYS A 12 3.11 23.97 9.15
CA LYS A 12 1.71 23.79 8.67
C LYS A 12 0.66 23.99 9.79
N LYS A 13 1.01 23.60 11.02
CA LYS A 13 0.18 23.74 12.22
C LYS A 13 -0.08 25.18 12.65
N ILE A 14 0.88 26.09 12.49
CA ILE A 14 0.72 27.51 12.84
C ILE A 14 -0.32 28.16 11.92
N MET A 15 -0.22 27.92 10.61
CA MET A 15 -1.22 28.37 9.63
C MET A 15 -2.61 27.80 9.93
N GLN A 16 -2.70 26.51 10.30
CA GLN A 16 -3.97 25.88 10.68
C GLN A 16 -4.56 26.44 11.98
N CYS A 17 -3.72 26.67 13.01
CA CYS A 17 -4.16 27.29 14.26
C CYS A 17 -4.72 28.68 14.00
N TRP A 18 -4.01 29.51 13.24
CA TRP A 18 -4.50 30.84 12.89
C TRP A 18 -5.73 30.79 12.01
N PHE A 19 -5.84 29.84 11.07
CA PHE A 19 -7.05 29.65 10.28
C PHE A 19 -8.25 29.38 11.18
N LEU A 20 -8.13 28.44 12.12
CA LEU A 20 -9.18 28.11 13.09
C LEU A 20 -9.53 29.29 14.00
N ILE A 21 -8.55 30.11 14.41
CA ILE A 21 -8.80 31.31 15.21
C ILE A 21 -9.58 32.32 14.36
N LEU A 22 -9.09 32.63 13.16
CA LEU A 22 -9.62 33.69 12.30
C LEU A 22 -11.01 33.38 11.74
N ILE A 23 -11.36 32.10 11.52
CA ILE A 23 -12.72 31.73 11.12
C ILE A 23 -13.74 31.89 12.26
N ASN A 24 -13.31 31.98 13.51
CA ASN A 24 -14.19 32.07 14.69
C ASN A 24 -14.29 33.48 15.31
N VAL A 25 -13.47 34.45 14.90
CA VAL A 25 -13.53 35.83 15.45
C VAL A 25 -14.61 36.69 14.76
N PRO A 26 -15.34 37.58 15.45
CA PRO A 26 -16.36 38.41 14.80
C PRO A 26 -15.85 39.16 13.54
N THR A 27 -16.70 39.38 12.53
CA THR A 27 -16.28 39.99 11.24
C THR A 27 -15.59 41.33 11.41
N ALA A 28 -16.06 42.19 12.32
CA ALA A 28 -15.41 43.45 12.64
C ALA A 28 -13.97 43.24 13.18
N ALA A 29 -13.79 42.31 14.13
CA ALA A 29 -12.49 41.97 14.67
C ALA A 29 -11.56 41.36 13.62
N LEU A 30 -12.08 40.54 12.68
CA LEU A 30 -11.31 40.02 11.56
C LEU A 30 -10.83 41.15 10.64
N ASN A 31 -11.72 42.08 10.29
CA ASN A 31 -11.37 43.20 9.41
C ASN A 31 -10.30 44.10 10.05
N ASP A 32 -10.34 44.29 11.37
CA ASP A 32 -9.33 45.07 12.09
C ASP A 32 -7.99 44.32 12.22
N LEU A 33 -8.03 43.02 12.52
CA LEU A 33 -6.84 42.16 12.58
C LEU A 33 -6.12 42.06 11.23
N THR A 34 -6.87 42.09 10.13
CA THR A 34 -6.37 41.76 8.79
C THR A 34 -6.30 42.96 7.85
N ARG A 35 -6.48 44.18 8.39
CA ARG A 35 -6.45 45.45 7.65
C ARG A 35 -5.09 45.73 6.99
N ASP A 36 -4.02 45.27 7.64
CA ASP A 36 -2.64 45.40 7.17
C ASP A 36 -1.99 44.02 7.20
N GLU A 37 -1.87 43.40 6.01
CA GLU A 37 -1.38 42.03 5.87
C GLU A 37 0.09 41.88 6.26
N ASP A 38 0.91 42.91 6.05
CA ASP A 38 2.35 42.90 6.38
C ASP A 38 2.56 43.06 7.90
N ARG A 39 1.74 43.90 8.54
CA ARG A 39 1.70 43.99 10.01
C ARG A 39 1.17 42.72 10.64
N PHE A 40 0.13 42.10 10.08
CA PHE A 40 -0.41 40.81 10.55
C PHE A 40 0.66 39.71 10.45
N ALA A 41 1.39 39.65 9.32
CA ALA A 41 2.48 38.70 9.12
C ALA A 41 3.57 38.85 10.20
N THR A 42 4.04 40.08 10.41
CA THR A 42 5.10 40.39 11.37
C THR A 42 4.66 40.10 12.81
N THR A 43 3.43 40.49 13.18
CA THR A 43 2.88 40.33 14.54
C THR A 43 2.69 38.85 14.92
N HIS A 44 2.40 37.99 13.94
CA HIS A 44 2.09 36.58 14.18
C HIS A 44 3.19 35.60 13.75
N LEU A 45 4.40 36.11 13.51
CA LEU A 45 5.57 35.32 13.12
C LEU A 45 5.31 34.48 11.85
N LEU A 46 4.53 35.03 10.92
CA LEU A 46 4.25 34.44 9.62
C LEU A 46 5.10 35.14 8.55
N THR A 47 5.46 34.42 7.48
CA THR A 47 5.97 35.09 6.28
C THR A 47 4.83 35.84 5.58
N ARG A 48 5.15 36.88 4.79
CA ARG A 48 4.17 37.58 3.96
C ARG A 48 3.33 36.62 3.11
N GLN A 49 3.98 35.64 2.46
CA GLN A 49 3.31 34.59 1.69
C GLN A 49 2.36 33.72 2.52
N GLN A 50 2.72 33.43 3.77
CA GLN A 50 1.87 32.66 4.69
C GLN A 50 0.63 33.46 5.11
N ALA A 51 0.81 34.73 5.46
CA ALA A 51 -0.30 35.63 5.79
C ALA A 51 -1.27 35.74 4.61
N MET A 52 -0.78 35.98 3.39
CA MET A 52 -1.63 36.04 2.20
C MET A 52 -2.49 34.78 2.00
N ILE A 53 -1.88 33.58 1.96
CA ILE A 53 -2.63 32.33 1.77
C ILE A 53 -3.66 32.11 2.89
N LEU A 54 -3.27 32.36 4.13
CA LEU A 54 -4.13 32.22 5.30
C LEU A 54 -5.36 33.14 5.19
N LEU A 55 -5.15 34.41 4.86
CA LEU A 55 -6.22 35.40 4.75
C LEU A 55 -7.16 35.09 3.58
N THR A 56 -6.62 34.67 2.42
CA THR A 56 -7.44 34.19 1.30
C THR A 56 -8.31 33.00 1.70
N TRP A 57 -7.77 32.02 2.44
CA TRP A 57 -8.56 30.90 2.96
C TRP A 57 -9.67 31.34 3.90
N VAL A 58 -9.38 32.24 4.85
CA VAL A 58 -10.36 32.74 5.82
C VAL A 58 -11.48 33.50 5.10
N ARG A 59 -11.13 34.43 4.20
CA ARG A 59 -12.09 35.21 3.41
C ARG A 59 -12.99 34.30 2.58
N LYS A 60 -12.41 33.33 1.87
CA LYS A 60 -13.16 32.33 1.11
C LYS A 60 -14.09 31.50 2.00
N HIS A 61 -13.56 30.94 3.08
CA HIS A 61 -14.34 30.06 3.95
C HIS A 61 -15.54 30.83 4.50
N ARG A 62 -15.34 32.07 4.97
CA ARG A 62 -16.40 32.94 5.46
C ARG A 62 -17.39 33.39 4.39
N GLY A 63 -16.93 33.70 3.18
CA GLY A 63 -17.81 34.03 2.04
C GLY A 63 -18.65 32.85 1.56
N GLY A 64 -18.23 31.61 1.84
CA GLY A 64 -18.93 30.38 1.51
C GLY A 64 -19.64 29.70 2.68
N LEU A 65 -19.63 30.27 3.88
CA LEU A 65 -20.40 29.75 5.03
C LEU A 65 -21.90 29.90 4.71
N ARG A 66 -22.49 28.83 4.16
CA ARG A 66 -23.93 28.67 4.17
C ARG A 66 -24.34 28.45 5.61
N VAL A 67 -24.97 29.46 6.19
CA VAL A 67 -25.69 29.30 7.46
C VAL A 67 -26.74 28.22 7.26
N CYS A 68 -26.91 27.35 8.26
CA CYS A 68 -28.00 26.37 8.26
C CYS A 68 -29.31 27.12 7.98
N GLU A 69 -29.98 26.82 6.87
CA GLU A 69 -31.21 27.52 6.49
C GLU A 69 -32.33 27.35 7.53
N ALA A 70 -32.25 26.29 8.35
CA ALA A 70 -33.21 26.04 9.42
C ALA A 70 -32.90 26.84 10.70
N CYS A 71 -31.64 26.88 11.18
CA CYS A 71 -31.32 27.49 12.47
C CYS A 71 -30.38 28.71 12.42
N GLY A 72 -29.92 29.11 11.25
CA GLY A 72 -29.01 30.24 11.04
C GLY A 72 -27.58 30.02 11.54
N SER A 73 -27.24 28.84 12.06
CA SER A 73 -25.90 28.56 12.59
C SER A 73 -24.84 28.51 11.48
N PRO A 74 -23.67 29.16 11.65
CA PRO A 74 -22.55 29.06 10.72
C PRO A 74 -21.73 27.77 10.91
N HIS A 75 -22.05 26.94 11.91
CA HIS A 75 -21.25 25.78 12.28
C HIS A 75 -21.66 24.49 11.57
N HIS A 76 -22.83 24.46 10.92
CA HIS A 76 -23.31 23.32 10.14
C HIS A 76 -24.20 23.80 8.99
N GLN A 77 -24.28 23.00 7.91
CA GLN A 77 -24.89 23.45 6.65
C GLN A 77 -26.36 23.05 6.50
N THR A 78 -26.81 22.02 7.23
CA THR A 78 -28.16 21.47 7.04
C THR A 78 -28.82 21.19 8.38
N SER A 79 -30.15 21.15 8.37
CA SER A 79 -30.92 20.69 9.53
C SER A 79 -30.64 19.23 9.90
N ARG A 80 -29.97 18.46 9.04
CA ARG A 80 -29.57 17.07 9.30
C ARG A 80 -28.32 16.94 10.17
N SER A 81 -27.63 18.04 10.47
CA SER A 81 -26.56 17.99 11.47
C SER A 81 -27.16 17.75 12.85
N ARG A 82 -26.58 16.83 13.63
CA ARG A 82 -26.97 16.61 15.05
C ARG A 82 -26.76 17.85 15.94
N GLN A 83 -26.02 18.83 15.45
CA GLN A 83 -25.80 20.12 16.12
C GLN A 83 -26.87 21.15 15.75
N CYS A 84 -27.78 20.83 14.82
CA CYS A 84 -28.92 21.67 14.49
C CYS A 84 -30.01 21.49 15.55
N PRO A 85 -30.58 22.57 16.11
CA PRO A 85 -31.76 22.51 16.97
C PRO A 85 -32.97 21.83 16.32
N PHE A 86 -33.02 21.82 14.99
CA PHE A 86 -34.10 21.22 14.19
C PHE A 86 -33.71 19.86 13.60
N TYR A 87 -32.72 19.18 14.19
CA TYR A 87 -32.34 17.83 13.76
C TYR A 87 -33.48 16.84 14.00
N ILE A 88 -33.98 16.28 12.89
CA ILE A 88 -34.91 15.16 12.91
C ILE A 88 -34.10 13.92 12.50
N PRO A 89 -33.98 12.91 13.37
CA PRO A 89 -33.35 11.64 13.03
C PRO A 89 -34.02 11.02 11.78
N PRO A 90 -33.27 10.31 10.92
CA PRO A 90 -33.87 9.62 9.79
C PRO A 90 -34.99 8.67 10.25
N SER A 91 -36.12 8.66 9.53
CA SER A 91 -37.27 7.78 9.83
C SER A 91 -36.99 6.30 9.56
N HIS A 92 -35.90 5.98 8.86
CA HIS A 92 -35.49 4.64 8.49
C HIS A 92 -34.02 4.37 8.87
N PRO A 93 -33.65 3.11 9.16
CA PRO A 93 -32.29 2.77 9.50
C PRO A 93 -31.31 3.06 8.35
N ILE A 94 -30.11 3.53 8.69
CA ILE A 94 -29.06 3.84 7.71
C ILE A 94 -28.44 2.53 7.21
N VAL A 95 -28.90 2.09 6.04
CA VAL A 95 -28.45 0.84 5.40
C VAL A 95 -27.21 1.01 4.52
N ALA A 96 -26.92 2.25 4.08
CA ALA A 96 -25.76 2.52 3.25
C ALA A 96 -24.47 2.30 4.03
N THR A 97 -23.51 1.66 3.38
CA THR A 97 -22.18 1.38 3.93
C THR A 97 -21.17 2.47 3.60
N THR A 98 -21.47 3.31 2.61
CA THR A 98 -20.65 4.45 2.19
C THR A 98 -21.55 5.61 1.76
N SER A 99 -21.05 6.84 1.84
CA SER A 99 -21.75 8.03 1.36
C SER A 99 -20.77 9.10 0.88
N SER A 100 -21.22 9.94 -0.05
CA SER A 100 -20.51 11.16 -0.45
C SER A 100 -20.86 12.36 0.43
N ASP A 101 -21.92 12.26 1.23
CA ASP A 101 -22.34 13.25 2.22
C ASP A 101 -21.53 13.09 3.51
N GLY A 102 -20.90 14.19 3.96
CA GLY A 102 -20.04 14.20 5.15
C GLY A 102 -20.78 13.89 6.44
N ASP A 103 -22.04 14.32 6.59
CA ASP A 103 -22.82 14.08 7.81
C ASP A 103 -23.26 12.60 7.87
N MET A 104 -23.73 12.05 6.75
CA MET A 104 -24.06 10.64 6.64
C MET A 104 -22.84 9.73 6.87
N MET A 105 -21.66 10.13 6.39
CA MET A 105 -20.42 9.42 6.69
C MET A 105 -20.06 9.44 8.17
N ASN A 106 -20.31 10.54 8.88
CA ASN A 106 -20.11 10.61 10.32
C ASN A 106 -21.05 9.64 11.07
N GLU A 107 -22.30 9.52 10.64
CA GLU A 107 -23.25 8.56 11.21
C GLU A 107 -22.84 7.11 10.93
N ILE A 108 -22.40 6.81 9.71
CA ILE A 108 -21.79 5.51 9.36
C ILE A 108 -20.62 5.20 10.29
N ASN A 109 -19.74 6.16 10.57
CA ASN A 109 -18.61 5.98 11.48
C ASN A 109 -19.04 5.76 12.96
N VAL A 110 -20.22 6.23 13.37
CA VAL A 110 -20.80 5.93 14.69
C VAL A 110 -21.30 4.48 14.71
N LEU A 111 -22.09 4.07 13.71
CA LEU A 111 -22.59 2.70 13.58
C LEU A 111 -21.44 1.69 13.53
N GLN A 112 -20.35 2.02 12.84
CA GLN A 112 -19.16 1.19 12.82
C GLN A 112 -18.54 0.97 14.20
N ARG A 113 -18.57 1.98 15.07
CA ARG A 113 -18.05 1.89 16.45
C ARG A 113 -18.95 1.04 17.33
N LEU A 114 -20.26 1.18 17.20
CA LEU A 114 -21.24 0.36 17.92
C LEU A 114 -21.11 -1.12 17.52
N GLY A 115 -20.98 -1.41 16.21
CA GLY A 115 -20.77 -2.78 15.74
C GLY A 115 -19.45 -3.38 16.24
N ASP A 116 -18.39 -2.56 16.35
CA ASP A 116 -17.13 -2.99 16.96
C ASP A 116 -17.27 -3.27 18.48
N GLU A 117 -18.23 -2.64 19.17
CA GLU A 117 -18.53 -2.89 20.59
C GLU A 117 -19.32 -4.18 20.75
N GLN A 118 -20.38 -4.37 19.96
CA GLN A 118 -21.17 -5.61 19.95
C GLN A 118 -20.32 -6.83 19.58
N LEU A 119 -19.46 -6.73 18.56
CA LEU A 119 -18.51 -7.80 18.23
C LEU A 119 -17.61 -8.15 19.42
N ARG A 120 -17.16 -7.14 20.18
CA ARG A 120 -16.33 -7.34 21.37
C ARG A 120 -17.12 -7.98 22.51
N GLU A 121 -18.38 -7.63 22.69
CA GLU A 121 -19.28 -8.22 23.68
C GLU A 121 -19.60 -9.67 23.34
N ALA A 122 -19.97 -9.95 22.09
CA ALA A 122 -20.19 -11.32 21.59
C ALA A 122 -18.94 -12.19 21.69
N ALA A 123 -17.75 -11.58 21.65
CA ALA A 123 -16.48 -12.27 21.82
C ALA A 123 -15.98 -12.37 23.28
N GLN A 124 -16.66 -11.73 24.24
CA GLN A 124 -16.23 -11.75 25.65
C GLN A 124 -16.49 -13.10 26.33
N ASN A 125 -15.60 -13.46 27.25
CA ASN A 125 -15.81 -14.61 28.12
C ASN A 125 -16.85 -14.24 29.18
N GLN A 126 -17.94 -15.03 29.27
CA GLN A 126 -19.03 -14.80 30.24
C GLN A 126 -18.62 -15.09 31.70
N HIS A 127 -17.48 -15.77 31.91
CA HIS A 127 -16.94 -16.08 33.24
C HIS A 127 -15.51 -15.53 33.42
N PRO A 128 -15.33 -14.23 33.67
CA PRO A 128 -14.04 -13.68 34.08
C PRO A 128 -13.69 -14.15 35.50
N PRO A 129 -12.40 -14.36 35.85
CA PRO A 129 -12.01 -14.74 37.20
C PRO A 129 -12.53 -13.72 38.24
N GLU A 130 -13.09 -14.22 39.34
CA GLU A 130 -13.86 -13.44 40.33
C GLU A 130 -13.04 -12.43 41.13
N THR A 131 -11.72 -12.62 41.19
CA THR A 131 -10.80 -11.77 41.95
C THR A 131 -9.63 -11.31 41.07
N CYS A 132 -9.19 -10.06 41.28
CA CYS A 132 -8.02 -9.55 40.60
C CYS A 132 -6.77 -10.26 41.15
N PRO A 133 -5.98 -10.99 40.34
CA PRO A 133 -4.79 -11.69 40.80
C PRO A 133 -3.67 -10.74 41.27
N THR A 134 -3.79 -9.43 41.00
CA THR A 134 -2.78 -8.43 41.37
C THR A 134 -3.12 -7.69 42.67
N CYS A 135 -4.39 -7.36 42.91
CA CYS A 135 -4.78 -6.61 44.11
C CYS A 135 -5.59 -7.43 45.11
N GLY A 136 -5.99 -8.66 44.76
CA GLY A 136 -6.77 -9.56 45.61
C GLY A 136 -8.21 -9.11 45.89
N LEU A 137 -8.66 -8.00 45.30
CA LEU A 137 -10.00 -7.45 45.56
C LEU A 137 -11.05 -8.06 44.61
N PRO A 138 -12.26 -8.34 45.11
CA PRO A 138 -13.41 -8.70 44.27
C PRO A 138 -13.93 -7.49 43.48
N GLY A 139 -14.78 -7.75 42.47
CA GLY A 139 -15.42 -6.71 41.66
C GLY A 139 -14.64 -6.28 40.41
N HIS A 140 -13.44 -6.83 40.18
CA HIS A 140 -12.73 -6.71 38.90
C HIS A 140 -11.69 -7.83 38.73
N SER A 141 -11.47 -8.28 37.49
CA SER A 141 -10.63 -9.45 37.20
C SER A 141 -9.18 -9.14 36.81
N ARG A 142 -8.80 -7.86 36.66
CA ARG A 142 -7.49 -7.44 36.10
C ARG A 142 -7.00 -6.13 36.68
N SER A 143 -5.68 -6.01 36.90
CA SER A 143 -5.04 -4.78 37.39
C SER A 143 -5.18 -3.56 36.49
N SER A 144 -5.56 -3.76 35.23
CA SER A 144 -5.85 -2.68 34.29
C SER A 144 -7.22 -2.02 34.51
N ASN A 145 -8.10 -2.63 35.31
CA ASN A 145 -9.44 -2.11 35.60
C ASN A 145 -9.36 -0.78 36.38
N PRO A 146 -10.20 0.22 36.07
CA PRO A 146 -10.28 1.48 36.83
C PRO A 146 -10.40 1.35 38.33
N ALA A 147 -11.08 0.31 38.81
CA ALA A 147 -11.28 0.04 40.24
C ALA A 147 -10.06 -0.57 40.93
N CYS A 148 -9.01 -0.98 40.19
CA CYS A 148 -7.82 -1.56 40.79
C CYS A 148 -6.92 -0.46 41.40
N PRO A 149 -6.57 -0.53 42.70
CA PRO A 149 -5.70 0.47 43.34
C PRO A 149 -4.26 0.46 42.79
N PHE A 150 -3.81 -0.65 42.20
CA PHE A 150 -2.48 -0.79 41.58
C PHE A 150 -2.48 -0.47 40.07
N ARG A 151 -3.53 0.19 39.56
CA ARG A 151 -3.68 0.47 38.14
C ARG A 151 -2.63 1.46 37.63
N ALA A 152 -1.71 0.99 36.79
CA ALA A 152 -0.88 1.87 35.99
C ALA A 152 -1.72 2.54 34.88
N LEU A 153 -1.53 3.85 34.67
CA LEU A 153 -2.15 4.57 33.54
C LEU A 153 -1.76 3.89 32.22
N SER A 154 -2.75 3.45 31.45
CA SER A 154 -2.50 2.89 30.13
C SER A 154 -1.94 3.93 29.16
N LYS A 155 -1.21 3.50 28.13
CA LYS A 155 -0.77 4.38 27.03
C LYS A 155 -1.96 5.19 26.48
N LYS A 156 -3.13 4.56 26.29
CA LYS A 156 -4.35 5.24 25.81
C LYS A 156 -4.75 6.39 26.73
N GLN A 157 -4.81 6.15 28.04
CA GLN A 157 -5.18 7.16 29.04
C GLN A 157 -4.15 8.28 29.16
N PHE A 158 -2.86 7.94 29.15
CA PHE A 158 -1.79 8.93 29.12
C PHE A 158 -1.89 9.80 27.88
N MET A 159 -2.07 9.19 26.69
CA MET A 159 -2.21 9.90 25.44
C MET A 159 -3.47 10.76 25.42
N SER A 160 -4.63 10.27 25.90
CA SER A 160 -5.87 11.06 25.92
C SER A 160 -5.80 12.26 26.88
N SER A 161 -5.05 12.16 27.98
CA SER A 161 -4.86 13.30 28.90
C SER A 161 -3.98 14.42 28.34
N ARG A 162 -3.19 14.13 27.30
CA ARG A 162 -2.18 15.05 26.77
C ARG A 162 -2.47 15.44 25.31
N LEU A 163 -2.84 14.50 24.44
CA LEU A 163 -3.22 14.63 23.02
C LEU A 163 -4.69 14.16 22.94
N PRO A 164 -5.65 14.97 23.40
CA PRO A 164 -7.06 14.61 23.24
C PRO A 164 -7.39 14.45 21.75
N ALA A 165 -8.20 13.42 21.44
CA ALA A 165 -8.60 13.08 20.08
C ALA A 165 -7.44 12.79 19.09
N SER A 166 -6.26 12.36 19.57
CA SER A 166 -5.08 12.10 18.72
C SER A 166 -5.34 11.16 17.55
N GLU A 167 -4.78 11.46 16.38
CA GLU A 167 -4.69 10.54 15.25
C GLU A 167 -3.28 9.95 15.10
N ASP A 168 -3.20 8.69 14.68
CA ASP A 168 -1.94 8.01 14.38
C ASP A 168 -1.57 8.14 12.90
N TYR A 169 -0.29 8.35 12.62
CA TYR A 169 0.27 8.34 11.26
C TYR A 169 1.60 7.59 11.24
N THR A 170 1.93 6.98 10.09
CA THR A 170 3.15 6.18 9.94
C THR A 170 4.17 6.89 9.05
N ARG A 171 5.43 6.97 9.50
CA ARG A 171 6.56 7.34 8.63
C ARG A 171 7.32 6.07 8.22
N VAL A 172 7.40 5.84 6.92
CA VAL A 172 8.18 4.73 6.35
C VAL A 172 9.61 5.20 6.10
N ARG A 173 10.60 4.42 6.59
CA ARG A 173 12.04 4.66 6.42
C ARG A 173 12.74 3.36 6.03
N SER A 174 14.00 3.47 5.61
CA SER A 174 14.83 2.27 5.41
C SER A 174 15.24 1.75 6.77
N PHE A 175 15.04 0.46 7.01
CA PHE A 175 15.45 -0.22 8.23
C PHE A 175 16.94 0.00 8.50
N ASP A 176 17.78 -0.32 7.52
CA ASP A 176 19.24 -0.14 7.57
C ASP A 176 19.65 1.30 7.91
N SER A 177 18.92 2.30 7.36
CA SER A 177 19.26 3.70 7.56
C SER A 177 19.00 4.21 8.99
N ILE A 178 18.08 3.60 9.73
CA ILE A 178 17.64 4.06 11.05
C ILE A 178 18.27 3.25 12.17
N VAL A 179 18.47 1.94 11.98
CA VAL A 179 19.05 1.06 13.02
C VAL A 179 20.53 1.40 13.21
N ARG A 180 20.97 1.54 14.47
CA ARG A 180 22.38 1.80 14.79
C ARG A 180 23.23 0.59 14.40
N PRO A 181 24.46 0.78 13.87
CA PRO A 181 25.30 -0.30 13.35
C PRO A 181 25.48 -1.48 14.32
N THR A 182 25.64 -1.19 15.63
CA THR A 182 25.85 -2.18 16.69
C THR A 182 24.76 -3.26 16.76
N TYR A 183 23.50 -2.90 16.48
CA TYR A 183 22.36 -3.83 16.62
C TYR A 183 21.88 -4.41 15.28
N ARG A 184 22.41 -3.90 14.17
CA ARG A 184 21.85 -4.11 12.83
C ARG A 184 21.82 -5.58 12.41
N ASN A 185 22.95 -6.27 12.53
CA ASN A 185 23.08 -7.66 12.06
C ASN A 185 22.23 -8.62 12.91
N VAL A 186 22.23 -8.43 14.24
CA VAL A 186 21.41 -9.27 15.14
C VAL A 186 19.93 -9.04 14.88
N LEU A 187 19.51 -7.77 14.77
CA LEU A 187 18.11 -7.44 14.50
C LEU A 187 17.63 -7.98 13.16
N ILE A 188 18.40 -7.79 12.08
CA ILE A 188 17.94 -8.22 10.75
C ILE A 188 17.78 -9.74 10.69
N THR A 189 18.68 -10.50 11.32
CA THR A 189 18.58 -11.97 11.41
C THR A 189 17.34 -12.38 12.17
N ASN A 190 17.12 -11.82 13.37
CA ASN A 190 15.96 -12.14 14.20
C ASN A 190 14.63 -11.72 13.56
N ILE A 191 14.59 -10.55 12.90
CA ILE A 191 13.39 -10.09 12.17
C ILE A 191 13.09 -11.01 10.99
N LYS A 192 14.10 -11.44 10.22
CA LYS A 192 13.89 -12.36 9.09
C LYS A 192 13.32 -13.69 9.56
N ALA A 193 13.95 -14.30 10.57
CA ALA A 193 13.46 -15.55 11.17
C ALA A 193 12.00 -15.43 11.65
N LYS A 194 11.68 -14.37 12.40
CA LYS A 194 10.29 -14.12 12.86
C LYS A 194 9.33 -13.84 11.70
N SER A 195 9.74 -13.06 10.70
CA SER A 195 8.92 -12.77 9.52
C SER A 195 8.58 -14.04 8.75
N ASP A 196 9.56 -14.94 8.57
CA ASP A 196 9.38 -16.20 7.85
C ASP A 196 8.46 -17.16 8.61
N TYR A 197 8.62 -17.26 9.94
CA TYR A 197 7.70 -17.97 10.80
C TYR A 197 6.25 -17.45 10.64
N LEU A 198 6.03 -16.14 10.83
CA LEU A 198 4.71 -15.52 10.71
C LEU A 198 4.11 -15.72 9.32
N ARG A 199 4.94 -15.64 8.27
CA ARG A 199 4.53 -15.83 6.88
C ARG A 199 3.99 -17.24 6.66
N ARG A 200 4.67 -18.28 7.14
CA ARG A 200 4.26 -19.68 6.99
C ARG A 200 2.98 -19.97 7.79
N THR A 201 2.96 -19.59 9.07
CA THR A 201 1.82 -19.84 9.96
C THR A 201 0.56 -19.13 9.48
N LEU A 202 0.63 -17.84 9.17
CA LEU A 202 -0.56 -17.09 8.73
C LEU A 202 -1.04 -17.47 7.33
N THR A 203 -0.15 -17.93 6.45
CA THR A 203 -0.56 -18.44 5.13
C THR A 203 -1.42 -19.68 5.28
N ARG A 204 -0.99 -20.64 6.10
CA ARG A 204 -1.76 -21.85 6.39
C ARG A 204 -3.09 -21.54 7.07
N LEU A 205 -3.06 -20.71 8.11
CA LEU A 205 -4.27 -20.27 8.80
C LEU A 205 -5.28 -19.68 7.82
N GLN A 206 -4.85 -18.78 6.94
CA GLN A 206 -5.77 -18.10 6.03
C GLN A 206 -6.32 -19.02 4.94
N LEU A 207 -5.53 -19.99 4.45
CA LEU A 207 -6.02 -20.99 3.50
C LEU A 207 -7.04 -21.94 4.16
N PHE A 208 -6.77 -22.38 5.38
CA PHE A 208 -7.73 -23.16 6.16
C PHE A 208 -9.04 -22.41 6.36
N LEU A 209 -9.00 -21.15 6.78
CA LEU A 209 -10.20 -20.35 7.00
C LEU A 209 -10.98 -20.10 5.71
N LEU A 210 -10.29 -19.86 4.58
CA LEU A 210 -10.94 -19.69 3.28
C LEU A 210 -11.68 -20.96 2.89
N ASP A 211 -11.03 -22.11 3.04
CA ASP A 211 -11.60 -23.41 2.73
C ASP A 211 -12.79 -23.74 3.66
N TYR A 212 -12.65 -23.55 4.97
CA TYR A 212 -13.72 -23.71 5.95
C TYR A 212 -14.93 -22.79 5.66
N ALA A 213 -14.70 -21.50 5.41
CA ALA A 213 -15.77 -20.54 5.11
C ALA A 213 -16.48 -20.84 3.78
N THR A 214 -15.84 -21.60 2.89
CA THR A 214 -16.42 -22.05 1.62
C THR A 214 -17.33 -23.26 1.83
N HIS A 215 -16.93 -24.21 2.70
CA HIS A 215 -17.71 -25.43 2.99
C HIS A 215 -18.83 -25.20 4.03
N HIS A 216 -18.62 -24.29 4.97
CA HIS A 216 -19.49 -24.05 6.12
C HIS A 216 -19.83 -22.56 6.26
N SER A 217 -20.26 -21.93 5.15
CA SER A 217 -20.48 -20.48 5.08
C SER A 217 -21.51 -19.95 6.09
N ASP A 218 -22.43 -20.79 6.55
CA ASP A 218 -23.48 -20.55 7.53
C ASP A 218 -23.04 -20.75 8.99
N GLN A 219 -21.87 -21.36 9.22
CA GLN A 219 -21.40 -21.75 10.55
C GLN A 219 -20.13 -21.02 10.99
N VAL A 220 -19.79 -19.89 10.37
CA VAL A 220 -18.60 -19.10 10.72
C VAL A 220 -18.95 -18.10 11.84
N PRO A 221 -18.57 -18.32 13.11
CA PRO A 221 -18.97 -17.43 14.19
C PRO A 221 -18.14 -16.15 14.23
N PRO A 222 -18.64 -15.09 14.90
CA PRO A 222 -17.89 -13.85 15.13
C PRO A 222 -16.51 -14.06 15.75
N PHE A 223 -16.37 -15.07 16.61
CA PHE A 223 -15.11 -15.41 17.29
C PHE A 223 -13.94 -15.65 16.31
N LEU A 224 -14.19 -16.24 15.13
CA LEU A 224 -13.16 -16.49 14.11
C LEU A 224 -12.70 -15.20 13.38
N PHE A 225 -13.35 -14.06 13.63
CA PHE A 225 -12.92 -12.74 13.17
C PHE A 225 -12.22 -11.93 14.27
N THR A 226 -11.80 -12.58 15.37
CA THR A 226 -11.11 -11.94 16.49
C THR A 226 -9.65 -12.38 16.60
N GLN A 227 -8.83 -11.57 17.27
CA GLN A 227 -7.44 -11.91 17.58
C GLN A 227 -7.34 -13.25 18.33
N ASN A 228 -8.21 -13.48 19.31
CA ASN A 228 -8.17 -14.66 20.16
C ASN A 228 -8.60 -15.92 19.39
N GLY A 229 -9.69 -15.84 18.61
CA GLY A 229 -10.15 -16.96 17.80
C GLY A 229 -9.12 -17.35 16.74
N LEU A 230 -8.54 -16.38 16.04
CA LEU A 230 -7.47 -16.66 15.10
C LEU A 230 -6.23 -17.25 15.78
N TYR A 231 -5.84 -16.74 16.94
CA TYR A 231 -4.71 -17.29 17.70
C TYR A 231 -4.97 -18.73 18.15
N LEU A 232 -6.21 -19.07 18.54
CA LEU A 232 -6.61 -20.44 18.83
C LEU A 232 -6.48 -21.32 17.58
N MET A 233 -7.01 -20.88 16.43
CA MET A 233 -6.90 -21.62 15.16
C MET A 233 -5.44 -21.82 14.72
N THR A 234 -4.51 -20.93 15.09
CA THR A 234 -3.09 -21.18 14.80
C THR A 234 -2.54 -22.44 15.46
N GLN A 235 -3.11 -22.90 16.59
CA GLN A 235 -2.67 -24.12 17.26
C GLN A 235 -2.84 -25.34 16.33
N LEU A 236 -3.95 -25.43 15.59
CA LEU A 236 -4.18 -26.47 14.58
C LEU A 236 -3.10 -26.41 13.49
N THR A 237 -2.92 -25.25 12.86
CA THR A 237 -1.96 -25.07 11.75
C THR A 237 -0.49 -25.23 12.15
N ARG A 238 -0.19 -25.24 13.45
CA ARG A 238 1.13 -25.47 14.04
C ARG A 238 1.34 -26.91 14.52
N GLY A 239 0.30 -27.75 14.48
CA GLY A 239 0.35 -29.15 14.94
C GLY A 239 0.10 -29.34 16.45
N HIS A 240 -0.41 -28.32 17.15
CA HIS A 240 -0.72 -28.41 18.59
C HIS A 240 -2.20 -28.72 18.84
N LEU A 241 -2.65 -29.90 18.38
CA LEU A 241 -4.05 -30.32 18.54
C LEU A 241 -4.47 -30.37 20.02
N ASN A 242 -3.63 -30.89 20.91
CA ASN A 242 -3.96 -30.96 22.34
C ASN A 242 -4.16 -29.56 22.95
N ALA A 243 -3.25 -28.62 22.66
CA ALA A 243 -3.38 -27.23 23.13
C ALA A 243 -4.59 -26.51 22.51
N PHE A 244 -5.03 -26.92 21.32
CA PHE A 244 -6.28 -26.45 20.74
C PHE A 244 -7.47 -26.98 21.54
N LEU A 245 -7.52 -28.28 21.81
CA LEU A 245 -8.63 -28.92 22.54
C LEU A 245 -8.77 -28.37 23.96
N GLU A 246 -7.66 -28.21 24.69
CA GLU A 246 -7.64 -27.65 26.05
C GLU A 246 -8.14 -26.20 26.13
N ARG A 247 -7.99 -25.42 25.06
CA ARG A 247 -8.30 -23.99 25.02
C ARG A 247 -9.55 -23.66 24.22
N SER A 248 -10.13 -24.66 23.56
CA SER A 248 -11.38 -24.50 22.84
C SER A 248 -12.54 -24.45 23.82
N ASP A 249 -13.53 -23.64 23.51
CA ASP A 249 -14.77 -23.53 24.26
C ASP A 249 -15.96 -23.50 23.28
N GLU A 250 -17.16 -23.33 23.83
CA GLU A 250 -18.44 -23.32 23.11
C GLU A 250 -18.52 -22.33 21.92
N ARG A 251 -17.61 -21.35 21.85
CA ARG A 251 -17.56 -20.38 20.75
C ARG A 251 -16.94 -20.95 19.47
N VAL A 252 -16.27 -22.09 19.56
CA VAL A 252 -15.71 -22.81 18.41
C VAL A 252 -16.74 -23.84 17.92
N PRO A 253 -17.22 -23.75 16.67
CA PRO A 253 -18.17 -24.71 16.14
C PRO A 253 -17.56 -26.11 16.10
N GLY A 254 -18.35 -27.13 16.44
CA GLY A 254 -17.90 -28.53 16.37
C GLY A 254 -17.40 -28.94 14.99
N THR A 255 -17.93 -28.33 13.92
CA THR A 255 -17.52 -28.58 12.53
C THR A 255 -16.08 -28.16 12.22
N VAL A 256 -15.48 -27.25 13.01
CA VAL A 256 -14.08 -26.83 12.79
C VAL A 256 -13.11 -27.99 12.93
N LEU A 257 -13.31 -28.86 13.93
CA LEU A 257 -12.43 -30.00 14.16
C LEU A 257 -12.59 -31.06 13.08
N THR A 258 -13.82 -31.41 12.73
CA THR A 258 -14.11 -32.36 11.64
C THR A 258 -13.51 -31.87 10.32
N HIS A 259 -13.72 -30.60 9.97
CA HIS A 259 -13.16 -29.99 8.77
C HIS A 259 -11.64 -29.92 8.81
N TRP A 260 -11.04 -29.67 9.98
CA TRP A 260 -9.59 -29.73 10.15
C TRP A 260 -9.03 -31.12 9.88
N HIS A 261 -9.70 -32.19 10.32
CA HIS A 261 -9.25 -33.55 10.05
C HIS A 261 -9.26 -33.87 8.55
N GLU A 262 -10.32 -33.50 7.83
CA GLU A 262 -10.38 -33.62 6.37
C GLU A 262 -9.30 -32.78 5.67
N PHE A 263 -9.13 -31.54 6.13
CA PHE A 263 -8.09 -30.63 5.65
C PHE A 263 -6.68 -31.16 5.89
N ASN A 264 -6.43 -31.80 7.03
CA ASN A 264 -5.11 -32.29 7.39
C ASN A 264 -4.75 -33.61 6.68
N GLN A 265 -5.72 -34.43 6.31
CA GLN A 265 -5.49 -35.64 5.50
C GLN A 265 -4.93 -35.29 4.11
N ASP A 266 -5.33 -34.14 3.57
CA ASP A 266 -4.80 -33.59 2.31
C ASP A 266 -3.38 -33.02 2.42
N LEU A 267 -2.80 -33.05 3.62
CA LEU A 267 -1.55 -32.39 3.99
C LEU A 267 -0.53 -33.38 4.55
N LEU A 268 -0.16 -34.39 3.76
CA LEU A 268 1.00 -35.22 4.07
C LEU A 268 2.28 -34.36 4.02
N ASN A 269 3.09 -34.43 5.09
CA ASN A 269 4.38 -33.74 5.30
C ASN A 269 4.34 -32.23 5.59
N VAL A 270 3.49 -31.81 6.52
CA VAL A 270 3.54 -30.46 7.10
C VAL A 270 4.67 -30.39 8.14
N ALA A 271 5.82 -29.82 7.76
CA ALA A 271 6.85 -29.46 8.75
C ALA A 271 6.24 -28.64 9.89
N THR A 272 6.52 -29.05 11.14
CA THR A 272 6.18 -28.32 12.36
C THR A 272 7.09 -27.10 12.45
N TYR A 273 6.53 -25.90 12.29
CA TYR A 273 7.30 -24.65 12.38
C TYR A 273 7.34 -24.11 13.80
N ASP A 274 7.57 -24.95 14.81
CA ASP A 274 7.62 -24.43 16.16
C ASP A 274 8.99 -23.85 16.48
N THR A 275 9.01 -22.57 16.86
CA THR A 275 10.20 -21.91 17.38
C THR A 275 9.82 -21.25 18.70
N PRO A 276 10.45 -21.63 19.83
CA PRO A 276 10.16 -21.04 21.13
C PRO A 276 10.29 -19.51 21.12
N GLY A 277 9.32 -18.80 21.69
CA GLY A 277 9.41 -17.36 21.94
C GLY A 277 8.89 -16.42 20.85
N HIS A 278 7.91 -16.86 20.03
CA HIS A 278 7.27 -16.03 18.98
C HIS A 278 5.76 -15.75 19.22
N THR A 279 5.26 -16.03 20.42
CA THR A 279 3.81 -15.96 20.75
C THR A 279 3.26 -14.54 20.72
N ALA A 280 4.03 -13.53 21.15
CA ALA A 280 3.60 -12.13 21.18
C ALA A 280 3.44 -11.55 19.76
N GLU A 281 4.42 -11.78 18.88
CA GLU A 281 4.35 -11.34 17.49
C GLU A 281 3.24 -12.05 16.73
N LEU A 282 3.07 -13.36 16.95
CA LEU A 282 1.99 -14.13 16.34
C LEU A 282 0.62 -13.58 16.74
N SER A 283 0.43 -13.31 18.03
CA SER A 283 -0.82 -12.73 18.54
C SER A 283 -1.14 -11.37 17.87
N MET A 284 -0.14 -10.51 17.68
CA MET A 284 -0.33 -9.25 16.97
C MET A 284 -0.64 -9.46 15.48
N ALA A 285 0.00 -10.45 14.85
CA ALA A 285 -0.23 -10.79 13.46
C ALA A 285 -1.67 -11.34 13.25
N CYS A 286 -2.18 -12.15 14.19
CA CYS A 286 -3.57 -12.59 14.25
C CYS A 286 -4.54 -11.39 14.36
N LYS A 287 -4.22 -10.37 15.17
CA LYS A 287 -5.05 -9.16 15.26
C LYS A 287 -5.18 -8.42 13.92
N LEU A 288 -4.08 -8.31 13.18
CA LEU A 288 -4.09 -7.69 11.85
C LEU A 288 -4.87 -8.54 10.85
N GLN A 289 -4.70 -9.86 10.87
CA GLN A 289 -5.43 -10.78 9.99
C GLN A 289 -6.94 -10.78 10.28
N ALA A 290 -7.34 -10.74 11.54
CA ALA A 290 -8.74 -10.61 11.97
C ALA A 290 -9.38 -9.33 11.39
N SER A 291 -8.68 -8.21 11.52
CA SER A 291 -9.12 -6.93 10.95
C SER A 291 -9.26 -7.00 9.43
N ALA A 292 -8.30 -7.66 8.75
CA ALA A 292 -8.34 -7.85 7.30
C ALA A 292 -9.51 -8.73 6.85
N ASN A 293 -9.76 -9.85 7.54
CA ASN A 293 -10.86 -10.76 7.22
C ASN A 293 -12.21 -10.06 7.37
N ARG A 294 -12.39 -9.29 8.44
CA ARG A 294 -13.60 -8.50 8.67
C ARG A 294 -13.80 -7.44 7.60
N ASN A 295 -12.80 -6.60 7.36
CA ASN A 295 -12.90 -5.50 6.39
C ASN A 295 -13.12 -6.00 4.95
N HIS A 296 -12.58 -7.18 4.62
CA HIS A 296 -12.83 -7.83 3.33
C HIS A 296 -14.32 -8.08 3.07
N ILE A 297 -15.11 -8.32 4.11
CA ILE A 297 -16.56 -8.47 4.03
C ILE A 297 -17.22 -7.08 4.11
N THR A 298 -16.99 -6.35 5.19
CA THR A 298 -17.77 -5.15 5.53
C THR A 298 -17.58 -3.99 4.54
N GLU A 299 -16.37 -3.76 4.04
CA GLU A 299 -16.09 -2.65 3.10
C GLU A 299 -16.55 -2.98 1.66
N ASN A 300 -16.70 -4.26 1.33
CA ASN A 300 -17.02 -4.71 -0.02
C ASN A 300 -18.45 -5.20 -0.19
N PHE A 301 -19.22 -5.37 0.90
CA PHE A 301 -20.53 -6.02 0.87
C PHE A 301 -21.51 -5.33 -0.09
N GLU A 302 -21.83 -4.05 0.15
CA GLU A 302 -22.71 -3.25 -0.71
C GLU A 302 -22.22 -3.22 -2.16
N GLY A 303 -20.91 -3.05 -2.35
CA GLY A 303 -20.29 -3.03 -3.68
C GLY A 303 -20.45 -4.35 -4.44
N ARG A 304 -20.44 -5.50 -3.75
CA ARG A 304 -20.66 -6.83 -4.35
C ARG A 304 -22.12 -7.02 -4.74
N ILE A 305 -23.07 -6.60 -3.90
CA ILE A 305 -24.51 -6.63 -4.21
C ILE A 305 -24.81 -5.73 -5.43
N LYS A 306 -24.29 -4.50 -5.44
CA LYS A 306 -24.48 -3.58 -6.58
C LYS A 306 -23.85 -4.09 -7.89
N LYS A 307 -22.74 -4.84 -7.80
CA LYS A 307 -22.14 -5.52 -8.96
C LYS A 307 -23.02 -6.67 -9.45
N PHE A 308 -23.63 -7.44 -8.55
CA PHE A 308 -24.59 -8.48 -8.89
C PHE A 308 -25.80 -7.90 -9.65
N VAL A 309 -26.36 -6.78 -9.18
CA VAL A 309 -27.45 -6.08 -9.89
C VAL A 309 -27.01 -5.68 -11.30
N LYS A 310 -25.82 -5.10 -11.47
CA LYS A 310 -25.28 -4.79 -12.82
C LYS A 310 -25.20 -6.04 -13.70
N PHE A 311 -24.65 -7.11 -13.15
CA PHE A 311 -24.46 -8.37 -13.87
C PHE A 311 -25.79 -8.93 -14.37
N ARG A 312 -26.83 -8.99 -13.52
CA ARG A 312 -28.15 -9.50 -13.94
C ARG A 312 -28.75 -8.68 -15.09
N PHE A 313 -28.70 -7.35 -14.99
CA PHE A 313 -29.15 -6.48 -16.09
C PHE A 313 -28.37 -6.68 -17.40
N ALA A 314 -27.07 -6.98 -17.33
CA ALA A 314 -26.27 -7.27 -18.52
C ALA A 314 -26.63 -8.63 -19.13
N VAL A 315 -26.85 -9.66 -18.31
CA VAL A 315 -27.28 -11.01 -18.75
C VAL A 315 -28.62 -10.97 -19.47
N ASP A 316 -29.56 -10.17 -18.98
CA ASP A 316 -30.88 -10.03 -19.60
C ASP A 316 -30.91 -9.04 -20.77
N GLY A 317 -29.75 -8.50 -21.21
CA GLY A 317 -29.65 -7.60 -22.37
C GLY A 317 -30.25 -6.19 -22.15
N GLU A 318 -30.54 -5.82 -20.90
CA GLU A 318 -31.33 -4.64 -20.53
C GLU A 318 -30.50 -3.59 -19.77
N GLU A 319 -29.16 -3.56 -19.95
CA GLU A 319 -28.29 -2.67 -19.17
C GLU A 319 -28.64 -1.18 -19.37
N PRO A 320 -29.11 -0.47 -18.32
CA PRO A 320 -29.54 0.91 -18.44
C PRO A 320 -28.36 1.89 -18.48
N PRO A 321 -28.57 3.14 -18.95
CA PRO A 321 -27.57 4.20 -18.85
C PRO A 321 -27.07 4.37 -17.39
N SER A 322 -25.79 4.71 -17.22
CA SER A 322 -25.12 4.65 -15.91
C SER A 322 -25.82 5.42 -14.78
N ARG A 323 -26.50 6.52 -15.09
CA ARG A 323 -27.30 7.29 -14.10
C ARG A 323 -28.49 6.49 -13.59
N ILE A 324 -29.27 5.88 -14.49
CA ILE A 324 -30.44 5.06 -14.17
C ILE A 324 -30.00 3.79 -13.44
N LEU A 325 -28.93 3.16 -13.91
CA LEU A 325 -28.34 2.00 -13.23
C LEU A 325 -27.87 2.32 -11.80
N GLY A 326 -27.39 3.55 -11.56
CA GLY A 326 -27.06 4.02 -10.21
C GLY A 326 -28.29 4.04 -9.29
N ILE A 327 -29.39 4.62 -9.76
CA ILE A 327 -30.67 4.68 -9.03
C ILE A 327 -31.20 3.26 -8.73
N ILE A 328 -31.20 2.38 -9.73
CA ILE A 328 -31.63 0.98 -9.56
C ILE A 328 -30.77 0.27 -8.51
N LYS A 329 -29.44 0.39 -8.58
CA LYS A 329 -28.51 -0.22 -7.62
C LYS A 329 -28.74 0.27 -6.19
N ASP A 330 -28.96 1.56 -6.02
CA ASP A 330 -29.20 2.18 -4.71
C ASP A 330 -30.54 1.72 -4.14
N TYR A 331 -31.61 1.76 -4.94
CA TYR A 331 -32.94 1.29 -4.56
C TYR A 331 -32.93 -0.21 -4.19
N VAL A 332 -32.43 -1.08 -5.07
CA VAL A 332 -32.41 -2.53 -4.83
C VAL A 332 -31.63 -2.86 -3.56
N TYR A 333 -30.47 -2.23 -3.34
CA TYR A 333 -29.69 -2.48 -2.13
C TYR A 333 -30.41 -1.98 -0.87
N GLN A 334 -31.01 -0.78 -0.90
CA GLN A 334 -31.73 -0.23 0.25
C GLN A 334 -32.90 -1.11 0.65
N THR A 335 -33.71 -1.57 -0.31
CA THR A 335 -34.85 -2.45 -0.05
C THR A 335 -34.41 -3.85 0.38
N PHE A 336 -33.35 -4.41 -0.22
CA PHE A 336 -32.76 -5.69 0.18
C PHE A 336 -32.19 -5.67 1.61
N ALA A 337 -31.61 -4.55 2.03
CA ALA A 337 -30.97 -4.42 3.32
C ALA A 337 -31.97 -4.47 4.50
N MET A 338 -33.23 -4.08 4.29
CA MET A 338 -34.27 -4.04 5.33
C MET A 338 -34.68 -5.43 5.84
N ILE A 339 -35.08 -5.54 7.11
CA ILE A 339 -35.51 -6.82 7.72
C ILE A 339 -36.81 -7.36 7.12
N ALA A 340 -37.77 -6.48 6.83
CA ALA A 340 -39.06 -6.81 6.24
C ALA A 340 -39.08 -6.45 4.76
N ARG A 341 -39.78 -7.26 3.96
CA ARG A 341 -40.03 -7.00 2.53
C ARG A 341 -41.08 -5.89 2.39
N ASN A 342 -40.73 -4.68 2.81
CA ASN A 342 -41.53 -3.49 2.55
C ASN A 342 -41.20 -3.04 1.13
N MET A 343 -42.10 -3.33 0.19
CA MET A 343 -42.00 -2.80 -1.17
C MET A 343 -42.40 -1.33 -1.13
N GLU A 344 -41.44 -0.46 -0.84
CA GLU A 344 -41.60 0.94 -1.20
C GLU A 344 -41.92 1.03 -2.70
N PRO A 345 -42.77 1.99 -3.14
CA PRO A 345 -43.04 2.17 -4.55
C PRO A 345 -41.73 2.41 -5.31
N LEU A 346 -41.59 1.82 -6.49
CA LEU A 346 -40.39 2.01 -7.30
C LEU A 346 -40.20 3.52 -7.58
N PRO A 347 -38.95 4.03 -7.53
CA PRO A 347 -38.64 5.40 -7.89
C PRO A 347 -39.19 5.75 -9.28
N VAL A 348 -39.83 6.91 -9.39
CA VAL A 348 -40.47 7.39 -10.63
C VAL A 348 -39.43 7.57 -11.74
N GLU A 349 -38.18 7.83 -11.37
CA GLU A 349 -37.03 8.00 -12.26
C GLU A 349 -36.60 6.70 -12.97
N ILE A 350 -37.05 5.53 -12.49
CA ILE A 350 -36.80 4.25 -13.17
C ILE A 350 -37.80 4.08 -14.32
N PRO A 351 -37.35 4.04 -15.60
CA PRO A 351 -38.23 3.86 -16.74
C PRO A 351 -39.00 2.54 -16.69
N GLU A 352 -40.24 2.52 -17.18
CA GLU A 352 -41.17 1.39 -17.10
C GLU A 352 -40.54 0.07 -17.59
N ARG A 353 -39.79 0.12 -18.70
CA ARG A 353 -39.11 -1.06 -19.29
C ARG A 353 -38.14 -1.78 -18.34
N HIS A 354 -37.58 -1.09 -17.35
CA HIS A 354 -36.60 -1.69 -16.41
C HIS A 354 -37.24 -2.09 -15.06
N ARG A 355 -38.52 -1.77 -14.83
CA ARG A 355 -39.17 -1.98 -13.53
C ARG A 355 -39.38 -3.46 -13.22
N SER A 356 -39.85 -4.25 -14.19
CA SER A 356 -40.05 -5.69 -14.05
C SER A 356 -38.76 -6.41 -13.66
N LEU A 357 -37.67 -6.14 -14.38
CA LEU A 357 -36.36 -6.74 -14.09
C LEU A 357 -35.80 -6.26 -12.74
N THR A 358 -36.03 -5.00 -12.37
CA THR A 358 -35.65 -4.49 -11.04
C THR A 358 -36.30 -5.31 -9.92
N VAL A 359 -37.59 -5.61 -10.03
CA VAL A 359 -38.33 -6.44 -9.06
C VAL A 359 -37.84 -7.89 -9.07
N LEU A 360 -37.58 -8.45 -10.26
CA LEU A 360 -37.04 -9.81 -10.40
C LEU A 360 -35.70 -9.96 -9.67
N VAL A 361 -34.74 -9.07 -9.94
CA VAL A 361 -33.41 -9.08 -9.32
C VAL A 361 -33.51 -8.88 -7.80
N LEU A 362 -34.42 -8.01 -7.34
CA LEU A 362 -34.67 -7.82 -5.91
C LEU A 362 -35.20 -9.12 -5.27
N ASN A 363 -36.11 -9.82 -5.92
CA ASN A 363 -36.65 -11.09 -5.42
C ASN A 363 -35.59 -12.20 -5.36
N GLU A 364 -34.72 -12.25 -6.37
CA GLU A 364 -33.58 -13.18 -6.42
C GLU A 364 -32.64 -12.95 -5.22
N LEU A 365 -32.29 -11.69 -4.94
CA LEU A 365 -31.48 -11.33 -3.78
C LEU A 365 -32.17 -11.69 -2.45
N TRP A 366 -33.47 -11.44 -2.34
CA TRP A 366 -34.24 -11.80 -1.15
C TRP A 366 -34.27 -13.31 -0.90
N ALA A 367 -34.33 -14.12 -1.96
CA ALA A 367 -34.25 -15.58 -1.83
C ALA A 367 -32.88 -16.06 -1.27
N MET A 368 -31.81 -15.29 -1.52
CA MET A 368 -30.47 -15.57 -0.97
C MET A 368 -30.29 -15.10 0.48
N LYS A 369 -31.22 -14.29 1.02
CA LYS A 369 -31.10 -13.69 2.35
C LYS A 369 -31.58 -14.66 3.44
N PRO A 370 -30.75 -14.97 4.45
CA PRO A 370 -31.21 -15.77 5.58
C PRO A 370 -32.39 -15.09 6.30
N PRO A 371 -33.47 -15.83 6.64
CA PRO A 371 -34.71 -15.25 7.16
C PRO A 371 -34.56 -14.58 8.54
N GLN A 372 -33.55 -14.99 9.32
CA GLN A 372 -33.28 -14.46 10.66
C GLN A 372 -32.30 -13.28 10.65
N LEU A 373 -31.89 -12.80 9.47
CA LEU A 373 -30.89 -11.75 9.36
C LEU A 373 -31.51 -10.37 9.69
N PRO A 374 -30.97 -9.61 10.64
CA PRO A 374 -31.47 -8.27 10.94
C PRO A 374 -31.23 -7.31 9.77
N THR A 375 -31.75 -6.08 9.88
CA THR A 375 -31.46 -5.02 8.90
C THR A 375 -29.95 -4.90 8.70
N ILE A 376 -29.52 -4.95 7.44
CA ILE A 376 -28.11 -4.89 7.04
C ILE A 376 -27.68 -3.43 7.14
N THR A 377 -26.84 -3.14 8.14
CA THR A 377 -26.24 -1.83 8.40
C THR A 377 -24.75 -2.02 8.62
N GLN A 378 -24.00 -0.92 8.68
CA GLN A 378 -22.59 -0.96 9.04
C GLN A 378 -22.33 -1.54 10.44
N GLU A 379 -23.29 -1.38 11.34
CA GLU A 379 -23.24 -1.93 12.69
C GLU A 379 -23.40 -3.46 12.64
N THR A 380 -24.46 -3.97 12.00
CA THR A 380 -24.74 -5.41 11.95
C THR A 380 -23.68 -6.18 11.15
N LEU A 381 -23.21 -5.62 10.04
CA LEU A 381 -22.11 -6.18 9.24
C LEU A 381 -20.81 -6.33 10.05
N ARG A 382 -20.52 -5.40 10.96
CA ARG A 382 -19.33 -5.45 11.82
C ARG A 382 -19.50 -6.33 13.04
N ALA A 383 -20.70 -6.37 13.60
CA ALA A 383 -21.04 -7.18 14.77
C ALA A 383 -20.91 -8.67 14.47
N ASP A 384 -21.38 -9.12 13.30
CA ASP A 384 -21.29 -10.52 12.89
C ASP A 384 -21.02 -10.67 11.37
N PRO A 385 -19.76 -10.53 10.94
CA PRO A 385 -19.40 -10.64 9.52
C PRO A 385 -19.71 -12.02 8.93
N GLY A 386 -19.70 -13.07 9.75
CA GLY A 386 -19.90 -14.46 9.32
C GLY A 386 -21.31 -14.72 8.82
N ARG A 387 -22.34 -14.17 9.49
CA ARG A 387 -23.76 -14.29 9.10
C ARG A 387 -24.08 -13.81 7.68
N HIS A 388 -23.21 -12.99 7.09
CA HIS A 388 -23.39 -12.44 5.75
C HIS A 388 -22.67 -13.23 4.65
N LEU A 389 -21.82 -14.20 5.00
CA LEU A 389 -21.12 -15.05 4.03
C LEU A 389 -22.05 -15.90 3.15
N PRO A 390 -23.17 -16.46 3.65
CA PRO A 390 -24.08 -17.26 2.82
C PRO A 390 -24.64 -16.49 1.62
N ILE A 391 -24.94 -15.20 1.78
CA ILE A 391 -25.41 -14.33 0.69
C ILE A 391 -24.33 -14.19 -0.38
N LEU A 392 -23.08 -13.90 0.05
CA LEU A 392 -21.95 -13.74 -0.86
C LEU A 392 -21.60 -15.04 -1.58
N ARG A 393 -21.80 -16.16 -0.90
CA ARG A 393 -21.64 -17.50 -1.44
C ARG A 393 -22.68 -17.78 -2.52
N ALA A 394 -23.97 -17.59 -2.24
CA ALA A 394 -25.04 -17.78 -3.21
C ALA A 394 -24.84 -16.93 -4.48
N ILE A 395 -24.34 -15.70 -4.35
CA ILE A 395 -23.97 -14.86 -5.49
C ILE A 395 -22.83 -15.47 -6.33
N LEU A 396 -21.82 -16.05 -5.69
CA LEU A 396 -20.75 -16.75 -6.41
C LEU A 396 -21.26 -18.00 -7.12
N ASP A 397 -22.18 -18.75 -6.50
CA ASP A 397 -22.81 -19.92 -7.14
C ASP A 397 -23.54 -19.51 -8.43
N VAL A 398 -24.25 -18.38 -8.44
CA VAL A 398 -24.87 -17.84 -9.66
C VAL A 398 -23.83 -17.48 -10.73
N TYR A 399 -22.74 -16.82 -10.34
CA TYR A 399 -21.66 -16.48 -11.29
C TYR A 399 -20.99 -17.71 -11.87
N ASP A 400 -20.75 -18.74 -11.07
CA ASP A 400 -20.12 -19.98 -11.51
C ASP A 400 -21.04 -20.79 -12.41
N HIS A 401 -22.34 -20.84 -12.09
CA HIS A 401 -23.34 -21.44 -12.96
C HIS A 401 -23.39 -20.76 -14.34
N TYR A 402 -23.34 -19.42 -14.37
CA TYR A 402 -23.30 -18.68 -15.64
C TYR A 402 -22.05 -19.00 -16.46
N ARG A 403 -20.87 -19.01 -15.82
CA ARG A 403 -19.60 -19.38 -16.48
C ARG A 403 -19.63 -20.79 -17.06
N ALA A 404 -20.23 -21.74 -16.35
CA ALA A 404 -20.30 -23.13 -16.77
C ALA A 404 -21.27 -23.37 -17.93
N THR A 405 -22.34 -22.57 -18.03
CA THR A 405 -23.45 -22.79 -18.97
C THR A 405 -23.34 -22.01 -20.26
N ILE A 406 -22.85 -20.77 -20.22
CA ILE A 406 -22.92 -19.83 -21.35
C ILE A 406 -21.53 -19.55 -21.98
N GLY A 407 -20.43 -19.90 -21.30
CA GLY A 407 -19.07 -19.70 -21.79
C GLY A 407 -18.73 -18.24 -22.12
N ASP A 408 -17.53 -17.99 -22.66
CA ASP A 408 -17.07 -16.66 -23.14
C ASP A 408 -17.81 -16.18 -24.41
N GLU A 409 -18.95 -16.79 -24.79
CA GLU A 409 -19.68 -16.47 -26.04
C GLU A 409 -20.39 -15.11 -25.98
N ASN A 410 -20.69 -14.60 -24.79
CA ASN A 410 -21.25 -13.28 -24.58
C ASN A 410 -20.17 -12.33 -24.02
N ASP A 411 -20.05 -11.12 -24.58
CA ASP A 411 -19.16 -10.02 -24.13
C ASP A 411 -19.51 -9.45 -22.72
N ILE A 412 -20.16 -10.25 -21.87
CA ILE A 412 -20.67 -9.86 -20.54
C ILE A 412 -19.59 -10.13 -19.48
N GLU A 413 -19.15 -9.05 -18.82
CA GLU A 413 -18.17 -9.14 -17.73
C GLU A 413 -18.79 -9.78 -16.47
N VAL A 414 -18.47 -11.05 -16.19
CA VAL A 414 -18.91 -11.75 -14.97
C VAL A 414 -18.05 -11.34 -13.76
N PRO A 415 -18.63 -10.70 -12.72
CA PRO A 415 -17.86 -10.31 -11.53
C PRO A 415 -17.26 -11.52 -10.81
N SER A 416 -16.10 -11.32 -10.17
CA SER A 416 -15.40 -12.40 -9.45
C SER A 416 -14.77 -11.87 -8.15
N PHE A 417 -14.93 -12.60 -7.05
CA PHE A 417 -14.35 -12.27 -5.75
C PHE A 417 -14.10 -13.54 -4.91
N THR A 418 -13.37 -13.41 -3.80
CA THR A 418 -13.16 -14.48 -2.82
C THR A 418 -13.99 -14.22 -1.57
N LEU A 419 -14.47 -15.26 -0.88
CA LEU A 419 -15.24 -15.10 0.37
C LEU A 419 -14.40 -14.49 1.50
N LEU A 420 -13.16 -14.95 1.64
CA LEU A 420 -12.14 -14.40 2.56
C LEU A 420 -10.88 -13.97 1.78
N PRO A 421 -10.02 -13.11 2.35
CA PRO A 421 -8.84 -12.64 1.64
C PRO A 421 -7.82 -13.77 1.42
N LEU A 422 -7.10 -13.74 0.30
CA LEU A 422 -6.00 -14.68 0.04
C LEU A 422 -4.75 -14.29 0.83
N PRO A 423 -3.95 -15.27 1.30
CA PRO A 423 -2.70 -14.98 1.99
C PRO A 423 -1.68 -14.32 1.06
N SER A 424 -0.84 -13.46 1.64
CA SER A 424 0.29 -12.86 0.92
C SER A 424 1.56 -13.70 1.08
N SER A 425 2.25 -13.95 -0.03
CA SER A 425 3.56 -14.61 -0.05
C SER A 425 4.74 -13.68 0.28
N LYS A 426 4.47 -12.38 0.46
CA LYS A 426 5.49 -11.38 0.79
C LYS A 426 5.97 -11.54 2.24
N PRO A 427 7.20 -11.11 2.57
CA PRO A 427 7.67 -11.08 3.94
C PRO A 427 6.69 -10.33 4.85
N ARG A 428 6.47 -10.85 6.06
CA ARG A 428 5.51 -10.27 6.99
C ARG A 428 6.21 -9.22 7.85
N PHE A 429 5.47 -8.17 8.17
CA PHE A 429 5.97 -7.17 9.11
C PHE A 429 5.95 -7.75 10.53
N VAL A 430 7.06 -7.57 11.23
CA VAL A 430 7.23 -7.86 12.65
C VAL A 430 7.07 -6.55 13.42
N ASP A 431 6.18 -6.54 14.40
CA ASP A 431 6.01 -5.40 15.30
C ASP A 431 7.16 -5.39 16.32
N ILE A 432 7.86 -4.27 16.41
CA ILE A 432 8.86 -4.00 17.43
C ILE A 432 8.20 -3.14 18.49
N THR A 433 8.07 -3.71 19.68
CA THR A 433 7.50 -3.08 20.86
C THR A 433 8.57 -2.99 21.95
N PRO A 434 8.33 -2.19 23.00
CA PRO A 434 9.27 -2.11 24.10
C PRO A 434 9.45 -3.42 24.87
N GLU A 435 8.51 -4.36 24.73
CA GLU A 435 8.54 -5.68 25.38
C GLU A 435 9.44 -6.68 24.63
N ASN A 436 9.48 -6.64 23.30
CA ASN A 436 10.21 -7.63 22.51
C ASN A 436 11.56 -7.13 21.96
N ILE A 437 11.82 -5.82 21.97
CA ILE A 437 13.05 -5.23 21.41
C ILE A 437 14.32 -5.80 22.06
N THR A 438 14.27 -6.11 23.36
CA THR A 438 15.37 -6.70 24.13
C THR A 438 15.68 -8.11 23.62
N GLN A 439 14.66 -8.94 23.38
CA GLN A 439 14.79 -10.26 22.78
C GLN A 439 15.32 -10.17 21.33
N LEU A 440 14.81 -9.20 20.56
CA LEU A 440 15.21 -9.00 19.16
C LEU A 440 16.65 -8.50 19.01
N THR A 441 17.18 -7.80 20.01
CA THR A 441 18.55 -7.25 20.00
C THR A 441 19.57 -8.12 20.73
N GLY A 442 19.12 -9.11 21.52
CA GLY A 442 19.99 -9.91 22.38
C GLY A 442 20.63 -9.12 23.54
N SER A 443 20.24 -7.87 23.76
CA SER A 443 20.79 -7.01 24.81
C SER A 443 20.17 -7.37 26.16
N ARG A 444 20.97 -7.61 27.20
CA ARG A 444 20.49 -7.83 28.59
C ARG A 444 20.41 -6.54 29.42
N GLN A 445 20.57 -5.36 28.81
CA GLN A 445 20.63 -4.11 29.58
C GLN A 445 19.27 -3.77 30.20
N SER A 446 19.20 -3.89 31.53
CA SER A 446 18.10 -3.35 32.35
C SER A 446 18.07 -1.82 32.20
N PRO A 447 16.88 -1.18 32.18
CA PRO A 447 16.80 0.28 32.30
C PRO A 447 17.49 0.72 33.60
N ASN A 448 18.39 1.71 33.54
CA ASN A 448 18.98 2.32 34.73
C ASN A 448 17.88 2.69 35.76
N ASP A 449 18.06 2.26 37.02
CA ASP A 449 17.12 2.43 38.14
C ASP A 449 16.78 3.89 38.51
N GLN A 450 17.42 4.87 37.88
CA GLN A 450 17.19 6.30 38.14
C GLN A 450 15.86 6.85 37.57
N VAL A 451 15.05 6.04 36.88
CA VAL A 451 13.82 6.50 36.18
C VAL A 451 12.53 5.98 36.86
N THR A 452 12.48 5.95 38.19
CA THR A 452 11.36 5.39 38.98
C THR A 452 10.11 6.26 39.05
N ARG A 453 10.13 7.51 38.57
CA ARG A 453 8.97 8.43 38.61
C ARG A 453 8.15 8.55 37.31
N LEU A 454 8.51 7.83 36.24
CA LEU A 454 7.76 7.87 34.97
C LEU A 454 6.77 6.71 34.81
N PRO A 455 5.69 6.90 34.05
CA PRO A 455 4.85 5.81 33.54
C PRO A 455 5.70 4.68 32.92
N PRO A 456 5.40 3.40 33.18
CA PRO A 456 6.21 2.27 32.73
C PRO A 456 6.53 2.27 31.23
N PHE A 457 5.59 2.67 30.38
CA PHE A 457 5.80 2.70 28.93
C PHE A 457 6.82 3.75 28.47
N LEU A 458 6.99 4.87 29.20
CA LEU A 458 7.98 5.92 28.88
C LEU A 458 9.40 5.49 29.25
N ARG A 459 9.56 4.69 30.32
CA ARG A 459 10.87 4.14 30.72
C ARG A 459 11.45 3.29 29.60
N LYS A 460 10.60 2.53 28.91
CA LYS A 460 11.02 1.62 27.84
C LYS A 460 11.36 2.32 26.51
N LEU A 461 11.07 3.62 26.36
CA LEU A 461 11.49 4.40 25.17
C LEU A 461 13.01 4.58 25.10
N HIS A 462 13.72 4.46 26.23
CA HIS A 462 15.19 4.52 26.24
C HIS A 462 15.81 3.43 25.37
N ILE A 463 15.26 2.22 25.39
CA ILE A 463 15.77 1.09 24.60
C ILE A 463 15.62 1.40 23.10
N PHE A 464 14.50 2.02 22.70
CA PHE A 464 14.32 2.50 21.32
C PHE A 464 15.38 3.54 20.92
N TRP A 465 15.71 4.48 21.81
CA TRP A 465 16.74 5.50 21.55
C TRP A 465 18.14 4.90 21.37
N GLN A 466 18.47 3.87 22.16
CA GLN A 466 19.73 3.14 22.03
C GLN A 466 19.81 2.38 20.70
N VAL A 467 18.72 1.73 20.29
CA VAL A 467 18.72 0.85 19.11
C VAL A 467 18.55 1.62 17.79
N PHE A 468 17.78 2.69 17.79
CA PHE A 468 17.42 3.46 16.60
C PHE A 468 17.93 4.89 16.65
N ALA A 469 18.42 5.39 15.51
CA ALA A 469 18.88 6.76 15.34
C ALA A 469 17.70 7.73 15.17
N PHE A 470 17.02 8.05 16.27
CA PHE A 470 15.89 8.99 16.32
C PHE A 470 16.25 10.41 15.87
N GLU A 471 17.54 10.77 15.86
CA GLU A 471 18.06 12.02 15.29
C GLU A 471 17.68 12.13 13.80
N LYS A 472 17.69 11.01 13.08
CA LYS A 472 17.26 10.92 11.67
C LYS A 472 15.73 11.02 11.49
N LEU A 473 14.98 10.90 12.58
CA LEU A 473 13.53 11.06 12.62
C LEU A 473 13.12 12.47 13.07
N GLY A 474 14.10 13.34 13.36
CA GLY A 474 13.89 14.72 13.79
C GLY A 474 13.85 14.88 15.30
N TYR A 475 14.45 13.98 16.08
CA TYR A 475 14.57 14.08 17.54
C TYR A 475 16.05 14.23 17.92
N PRO A 476 16.55 15.44 18.22
CA PRO A 476 17.97 15.67 18.46
C PRO A 476 18.50 15.03 19.75
N SER A 477 17.62 14.73 20.72
CA SER A 477 18.00 14.12 22.00
C SER A 477 16.91 13.22 22.56
N PHE A 478 17.26 12.34 23.49
CA PHE A 478 16.28 11.49 24.20
C PHE A 478 15.22 12.32 24.93
N GLU A 479 15.60 13.45 25.51
CA GLU A 479 14.64 14.33 26.17
C GLU A 479 13.64 14.93 25.17
N SER A 480 14.05 15.19 23.92
CA SER A 480 13.14 15.63 22.87
C SER A 480 12.12 14.55 22.48
N LEU A 481 12.50 13.26 22.55
CA LEU A 481 11.59 12.14 22.32
C LEU A 481 10.55 12.05 23.45
N ARG A 482 10.96 12.32 24.69
CA ARG A 482 10.07 12.36 25.87
C ARG A 482 9.12 13.57 25.87
N ARG A 483 9.59 14.75 25.48
CA ARG A 483 8.86 16.04 25.51
C ARG A 483 8.21 16.45 24.18
N ALA A 484 8.16 15.55 23.21
CA ALA A 484 7.87 15.81 21.78
C ALA A 484 6.58 16.59 21.44
N TRP A 485 5.65 16.71 22.39
CA TRP A 485 4.43 17.52 22.35
C TRP A 485 4.63 18.92 21.77
N ILE A 486 5.79 19.54 22.04
CA ILE A 486 6.17 20.88 21.54
C ILE A 486 6.21 20.92 19.99
N ARG A 487 6.47 19.79 19.31
CA ARG A 487 6.49 19.69 17.83
C ARG A 487 5.17 19.17 17.26
N GLY A 488 4.15 18.97 18.11
CA GLY A 488 2.81 18.49 17.80
C GLY A 488 2.72 17.07 17.26
N HIS A 489 3.73 16.23 17.50
CA HIS A 489 3.68 14.79 17.20
C HIS A 489 4.51 14.02 18.22
N PHE A 490 4.11 12.80 18.53
CA PHE A 490 4.67 11.94 19.58
C PHE A 490 4.95 10.55 19.02
N PHE A 491 6.09 9.94 19.35
CA PHE A 491 6.37 8.57 18.95
C PHE A 491 5.47 7.61 19.72
N SER A 492 4.68 6.79 19.04
CA SER A 492 3.68 5.97 19.71
C SER A 492 4.29 4.78 20.48
N GLY A 493 5.59 4.51 20.36
CA GLY A 493 6.22 3.34 20.98
C GLY A 493 6.07 2.06 20.16
N VAL A 494 5.60 2.15 18.91
CA VAL A 494 5.46 1.01 18.01
C VAL A 494 6.21 1.27 16.71
N MET A 495 7.06 0.32 16.32
CA MET A 495 7.63 0.25 14.99
C MET A 495 7.24 -1.08 14.35
N ARG A 496 7.17 -1.16 13.02
CA ARG A 496 6.96 -2.42 12.28
C ARG A 496 7.99 -2.57 11.18
N THR A 497 8.49 -3.77 10.94
CA THR A 497 9.47 -3.98 9.88
C THR A 497 9.43 -5.38 9.28
N ASP A 498 9.70 -5.46 7.98
CA ASP A 498 9.93 -6.69 7.22
C ASP A 498 11.45 -6.97 7.03
N GLY A 499 12.31 -6.24 7.76
CA GLY A 499 13.77 -6.26 7.63
C GLY A 499 14.33 -5.32 6.55
N VAL A 500 13.47 -4.70 5.74
CA VAL A 500 13.86 -3.74 4.68
C VAL A 500 13.30 -2.35 4.96
N GLN A 501 12.00 -2.29 5.23
CA GLN A 501 11.23 -1.10 5.52
C GLN A 501 10.99 -1.02 7.02
N LEU A 502 11.09 0.19 7.58
CA LEU A 502 10.76 0.48 8.97
C LEU A 502 9.61 1.46 9.00
N HIS A 503 8.46 0.99 9.48
CA HIS A 503 7.25 1.77 9.70
C HIS A 503 7.29 2.28 11.13
N VAL A 504 7.51 3.58 11.31
CA VAL A 504 7.53 4.22 12.62
C VAL A 504 6.20 4.92 12.84
N VAL A 505 5.44 4.50 13.86
CA VAL A 505 4.12 5.05 14.15
C VAL A 505 4.24 6.24 15.09
N PHE A 506 3.61 7.34 14.73
CA PHE A 506 3.55 8.58 15.50
C PHE A 506 2.09 8.95 15.74
N SER A 507 1.81 9.54 16.89
CA SER A 507 0.51 10.14 17.21
C SER A 507 0.62 11.66 17.09
N ARG A 508 -0.43 12.34 16.63
CA ARG A 508 -0.50 13.81 16.56
C ARG A 508 -1.91 14.27 16.88
N LEU A 509 -2.08 15.57 17.17
CA LEU A 509 -3.43 16.14 17.20
C LEU A 509 -4.08 15.96 15.82
N PRO A 510 -5.39 15.70 15.77
CA PRO A 510 -6.11 15.55 14.51
C PRO A 510 -5.90 16.82 13.67
N HIS A 511 -5.83 16.63 12.36
CA HIS A 511 -5.86 17.78 11.46
C HIS A 511 -7.22 18.45 11.66
N GLY A 512 -7.23 19.77 11.88
CA GLY A 512 -8.47 20.54 11.76
C GLY A 512 -9.08 20.34 10.36
N PRO A 513 -10.32 20.80 10.12
CA PRO A 513 -10.95 20.70 8.81
C PRO A 513 -9.98 21.12 7.71
N ASP A 514 -9.91 20.33 6.64
CA ASP A 514 -9.09 20.70 5.49
C ASP A 514 -9.57 22.08 4.98
N PRO A 515 -8.66 22.99 4.63
CA PRO A 515 -9.03 24.26 4.01
C PRO A 515 -9.93 24.00 2.81
N PRO A 516 -10.93 24.86 2.57
CA PRO A 516 -11.84 24.68 1.45
C PRO A 516 -11.04 24.61 0.14
N VAL A 517 -11.45 23.70 -0.75
CA VAL A 517 -10.88 23.58 -2.10
C VAL A 517 -11.10 24.91 -2.81
N ILE A 518 -10.04 25.68 -3.09
CA ILE A 518 -10.14 26.94 -3.84
C ILE A 518 -10.51 26.61 -5.29
N HIS A 519 -11.51 27.31 -5.83
CA HIS A 519 -11.88 27.34 -7.24
C HIS A 519 -11.49 28.69 -7.82
N THR A 520 -11.24 28.73 -9.12
CA THR A 520 -10.82 29.96 -9.80
C THR A 520 -11.80 31.14 -9.64
N PRO A 521 -13.13 30.96 -9.66
CA PRO A 521 -14.08 32.04 -9.37
C PRO A 521 -13.92 32.68 -7.98
N ASP A 522 -13.40 31.97 -6.98
CA ASP A 522 -13.18 32.54 -5.64
C ASP A 522 -12.05 33.60 -5.62
N LEU A 523 -11.26 33.67 -6.69
CA LEU A 523 -10.17 34.63 -6.86
C LEU A 523 -10.59 35.88 -7.64
N ALA A 524 -11.88 36.01 -7.97
CA ALA A 524 -12.42 37.18 -8.64
C ALA A 524 -12.12 38.44 -7.82
N ASN A 525 -11.47 39.43 -8.46
CA ASN A 525 -11.13 40.73 -7.88
C ASN A 525 -10.24 40.65 -6.61
N GLN A 526 -9.51 39.54 -6.40
CA GLN A 526 -8.57 39.42 -5.28
C GLN A 526 -7.18 39.97 -5.67
N ASP A 527 -6.52 40.65 -4.74
CA ASP A 527 -5.12 41.06 -4.93
C ASP A 527 -4.20 39.83 -4.83
N VAL A 528 -3.61 39.46 -5.96
CA VAL A 528 -2.63 38.37 -6.09
C VAL A 528 -1.25 38.89 -6.51
N THR A 529 -0.94 40.14 -6.16
CA THR A 529 0.38 40.73 -6.40
C THR A 529 1.47 39.88 -5.74
N GLY A 530 2.45 39.43 -6.53
CA GLY A 530 3.54 38.54 -6.07
C GLY A 530 3.34 37.05 -6.35
N PHE A 531 2.23 36.65 -6.97
CA PHE A 531 2.04 35.30 -7.50
C PHE A 531 2.55 35.15 -8.94
N THR A 532 3.06 33.96 -9.28
CA THR A 532 3.36 33.55 -10.65
C THR A 532 2.22 32.68 -11.18
N LEU A 533 1.44 33.17 -12.14
CA LEU A 533 0.31 32.45 -12.68
C LEU A 533 0.75 31.26 -13.54
N CYS A 534 0.05 30.13 -13.41
CA CYS A 534 0.22 28.99 -14.33
C CYS A 534 -1.08 28.20 -14.49
N GLY A 535 -1.34 27.74 -15.72
CA GLY A 535 -2.44 26.85 -16.05
C GLY A 535 -1.97 25.41 -16.22
N ILE A 536 -2.74 24.45 -15.71
CA ILE A 536 -2.44 23.02 -15.78
C ILE A 536 -3.59 22.27 -16.42
N ASP A 537 -3.28 21.59 -17.52
CA ASP A 537 -4.11 20.53 -18.08
C ASP A 537 -3.70 19.18 -17.48
N PRO A 538 -4.55 18.57 -16.62
CA PRO A 538 -4.39 17.20 -16.17
C PRO A 538 -4.70 16.22 -17.30
N GLY A 539 -3.72 16.01 -18.18
CA GLY A 539 -3.90 15.16 -19.35
C GLY A 539 -4.13 13.67 -19.04
N ARG A 540 -4.74 12.98 -20.02
CA ARG A 540 -4.88 11.50 -20.03
C ARG A 540 -3.68 10.79 -20.69
N ARG A 541 -2.94 11.51 -21.56
CA ARG A 541 -1.75 11.00 -22.30
C ARG A 541 -0.43 11.40 -21.65
N ALA A 542 -0.32 12.65 -21.22
CA ALA A 542 0.73 13.15 -20.35
C ALA A 542 0.22 13.17 -18.90
N VAL A 543 1.10 13.04 -17.90
CA VAL A 543 0.68 13.14 -16.49
C VAL A 543 0.20 14.56 -16.18
N MET A 544 0.79 15.55 -16.86
CA MET A 544 0.38 16.96 -16.82
C MET A 544 1.04 17.75 -17.95
N THR A 545 0.33 18.76 -18.43
CA THR A 545 0.88 19.85 -19.25
C THR A 545 0.64 21.17 -18.52
N THR A 546 1.65 22.04 -18.49
CA THR A 546 1.59 23.34 -17.82
C THR A 546 1.94 24.46 -18.79
N SER A 547 1.22 25.58 -18.66
CA SER A 547 1.48 26.82 -19.39
C SER A 547 1.61 28.00 -18.42
N PHE A 548 2.55 28.90 -18.68
CA PHE A 548 2.78 30.14 -17.92
C PHE A 548 2.34 31.39 -18.71
N GLY A 549 1.53 31.20 -19.74
CA GLY A 549 1.03 32.26 -20.61
C GLY A 549 0.01 31.73 -21.61
N ARG A 550 -0.47 32.63 -22.48
CA ARG A 550 -1.37 32.34 -23.60
C ARG A 550 -0.84 32.95 -24.89
N GLY A 551 -1.46 32.57 -26.01
CA GLY A 551 -1.17 33.19 -27.31
C GLY A 551 0.15 32.78 -27.95
N HIS A 552 0.57 33.56 -28.95
CA HIS A 552 1.83 33.39 -29.67
C HIS A 552 3.04 34.00 -28.95
N GLU A 553 2.81 34.82 -27.92
CA GLU A 553 3.83 35.39 -27.05
C GLU A 553 4.73 34.28 -26.45
N PRO A 554 6.07 34.42 -26.47
CA PRO A 554 6.98 33.41 -25.95
C PRO A 554 6.79 33.16 -24.45
N HIS A 555 6.03 32.13 -24.09
CA HIS A 555 5.84 31.71 -22.71
C HIS A 555 6.39 30.29 -22.45
N ALA A 556 6.61 29.97 -21.19
CA ALA A 556 7.08 28.65 -20.81
C ALA A 556 5.92 27.63 -20.89
N VAL A 557 6.12 26.57 -21.65
CA VAL A 557 5.27 25.38 -21.64
C VAL A 557 6.10 24.21 -21.14
N ARG A 558 5.56 23.46 -20.17
CA ARG A 558 6.23 22.28 -19.61
C ARG A 558 5.27 21.09 -19.60
N ARG A 559 5.69 19.97 -20.20
CA ARG A 559 5.00 18.67 -20.14
C ARG A 559 5.79 17.56 -19.45
N MET A 560 5.13 16.75 -18.62
CA MET A 560 5.65 15.47 -18.14
C MET A 560 4.85 14.32 -18.78
N SER A 561 5.51 13.54 -19.65
CA SER A 561 4.89 12.35 -20.26
C SER A 561 4.74 11.19 -19.27
N MET A 562 3.81 10.28 -19.54
CA MET A 562 3.65 9.04 -18.75
C MET A 562 4.95 8.21 -18.72
N LYS A 563 5.63 8.09 -19.87
CA LYS A 563 6.92 7.38 -19.96
C LYS A 563 7.99 7.99 -19.05
N GLU A 564 8.05 9.33 -18.99
CA GLU A 564 8.97 10.02 -18.09
C GLU A 564 8.62 9.82 -16.62
N TYR A 565 7.33 9.90 -16.27
CA TYR A 565 6.87 9.63 -14.91
C TYR A 565 7.22 8.21 -14.47
N CYS A 566 6.92 7.19 -15.29
CA CYS A 566 7.24 5.79 -15.01
C CYS A 566 8.75 5.51 -14.95
N THR A 567 9.55 6.25 -15.73
CA THR A 567 11.02 6.17 -15.65
C THR A 567 11.52 6.79 -14.35
N THR A 568 10.96 7.93 -13.94
CA THR A 568 11.30 8.62 -12.69
C THR A 568 10.90 7.79 -11.46
N SER A 569 9.76 7.08 -11.55
CA SER A 569 9.28 6.18 -10.51
C SER A 569 10.00 4.82 -10.47
N LYS A 570 10.79 4.48 -11.51
CA LYS A 570 11.39 3.14 -11.75
C LYS A 570 10.35 2.02 -11.97
N GLU A 571 9.07 2.34 -12.09
CA GLU A 571 7.99 1.35 -12.17
C GLU A 571 8.14 0.41 -13.37
N SER A 572 8.38 0.95 -14.57
CA SER A 572 8.60 0.12 -15.75
C SER A 572 9.86 -0.74 -15.66
N HIS A 573 10.89 -0.30 -14.93
CA HIS A 573 12.11 -1.08 -14.74
C HIS A 573 11.86 -2.26 -13.80
N ILE A 574 11.22 -1.99 -12.65
CA ILE A 574 10.93 -3.00 -11.63
C ILE A 574 9.90 -4.02 -12.17
N GLN A 575 8.90 -3.58 -12.93
CA GLN A 575 7.93 -4.47 -13.55
C GLN A 575 8.58 -5.41 -14.58
N ARG A 576 9.45 -4.88 -15.46
CA ARG A 576 10.18 -5.70 -16.43
C ARG A 576 11.11 -6.69 -15.76
N ASP A 577 11.81 -6.26 -14.71
CA ASP A 577 12.67 -7.13 -13.92
C ASP A 577 11.87 -8.27 -13.26
N MET A 578 10.72 -7.95 -12.67
CA MET A 578 9.83 -8.95 -12.09
C MET A 578 9.29 -9.93 -13.13
N ASN A 579 8.81 -9.44 -14.29
CA ASN A 579 8.32 -10.31 -15.37
C ASN A 579 9.44 -11.21 -15.90
N ARG A 580 10.67 -10.70 -16.02
CA ARG A 580 11.83 -11.51 -16.41
C ARG A 580 12.15 -12.57 -15.35
N ARG A 581 12.10 -12.24 -14.05
CA ARG A 581 12.34 -13.22 -12.99
C ARG A 581 11.29 -14.31 -12.96
N LYS A 582 10.03 -14.01 -13.30
CA LYS A 582 8.95 -15.00 -13.31
C LYS A 582 9.17 -16.15 -14.28
N ILE A 583 9.85 -15.91 -15.39
CA ILE A 583 10.17 -16.92 -16.42
C ILE A 583 11.55 -17.57 -16.23
N GLN A 584 12.28 -17.19 -15.18
CA GLN A 584 13.55 -17.83 -14.84
C GLN A 584 13.30 -19.05 -13.95
N PRO A 585 14.21 -20.04 -13.97
CA PRO A 585 14.15 -21.16 -13.05
C PRO A 585 14.05 -20.70 -11.60
N LEU A 586 13.21 -21.37 -10.82
CA LEU A 586 13.02 -21.07 -9.41
C LEU A 586 14.33 -21.31 -8.62
N PRO A 587 14.55 -20.55 -7.53
CA PRO A 587 15.68 -20.79 -6.65
C PRO A 587 15.62 -22.20 -6.09
N SER A 588 16.75 -22.91 -6.07
CA SER A 588 16.86 -24.21 -5.42
C SER A 588 16.50 -24.09 -3.94
N VAL A 589 15.56 -24.92 -3.49
CA VAL A 589 15.20 -25.07 -2.07
C VAL A 589 15.79 -26.41 -1.61
N PRO A 590 16.57 -26.45 -0.51
CA PRO A 590 17.12 -27.70 0.00
C PRO A 590 16.03 -28.75 0.22
N GLU A 591 16.28 -29.99 -0.19
CA GLU A 591 15.45 -31.18 0.09
C GLU A 591 14.02 -31.19 -0.51
N GLN A 592 13.71 -30.33 -1.48
CA GLN A 592 12.40 -30.35 -2.17
C GLN A 592 12.52 -30.47 -3.68
N VAL A 593 11.80 -31.45 -4.25
CA VAL A 593 11.56 -31.53 -5.69
C VAL A 593 10.59 -30.42 -6.07
N HIS A 594 11.01 -29.54 -6.98
CA HIS A 594 10.14 -28.49 -7.49
C HIS A 594 9.02 -29.10 -8.33
N ALA A 595 7.75 -28.86 -7.95
CA ALA A 595 6.60 -29.25 -8.77
C ALA A 595 6.53 -28.49 -10.11
N TYR A 596 7.20 -27.34 -10.21
CA TYR A 596 7.22 -26.46 -11.38
C TYR A 596 8.60 -25.81 -11.53
N GLU A 597 9.02 -25.52 -12.76
CA GLU A 597 10.32 -24.91 -13.03
C GLU A 597 10.34 -23.41 -12.77
N THR A 598 9.26 -22.68 -13.08
CA THR A 598 9.21 -21.21 -12.98
C THR A 598 8.05 -20.70 -12.13
N MET A 599 8.15 -19.44 -11.67
CA MET A 599 7.05 -18.79 -10.95
C MET A 599 5.86 -18.51 -11.89
N ALA A 600 6.11 -18.29 -13.18
CA ALA A 600 5.05 -18.13 -14.18
C ALA A 600 4.21 -19.41 -14.30
N ASP A 601 4.84 -20.59 -14.26
CA ASP A 601 4.14 -21.87 -14.31
C ASP A 601 3.29 -22.09 -13.06
N ILE A 602 3.81 -21.77 -11.87
CA ILE A 602 3.03 -21.82 -10.62
C ILE A 602 1.78 -20.94 -10.72
N GLU A 603 1.93 -19.71 -11.23
CA GLU A 603 0.81 -18.77 -11.38
C GLU A 603 -0.19 -19.22 -12.44
N ALA A 604 0.27 -19.74 -13.58
CA ALA A 604 -0.59 -20.22 -14.67
C ALA A 604 -1.38 -21.47 -14.28
N ASN A 605 -0.78 -22.37 -13.50
CA ASN A 605 -1.43 -23.60 -13.03
C ASN A 605 -2.16 -23.41 -11.69
N THR A 606 -2.21 -22.20 -11.12
CA THR A 606 -2.99 -21.95 -9.90
C THR A 606 -4.48 -22.03 -10.23
N PRO A 607 -5.26 -22.95 -9.62
CA PRO A 607 -6.69 -23.05 -9.90
C PRO A 607 -7.47 -21.81 -9.44
N MET A 608 -8.72 -21.69 -9.91
CA MET A 608 -9.53 -20.50 -9.69
C MET A 608 -9.88 -20.33 -8.21
N THR A 609 -9.44 -19.21 -7.61
CA THR A 609 -9.75 -18.84 -6.21
C THR A 609 -11.10 -18.13 -6.03
N LYS A 610 -11.70 -17.65 -7.12
CA LYS A 610 -12.87 -16.77 -7.11
C LYS A 610 -14.15 -17.52 -7.48
N THR A 611 -14.32 -18.68 -6.86
CA THR A 611 -15.42 -19.59 -7.10
C THR A 611 -16.07 -19.92 -5.76
N ALA A 612 -17.35 -20.26 -5.84
CA ALA A 612 -18.03 -20.95 -4.78
C ALA A 612 -17.55 -22.41 -4.67
N ASP A 613 -17.31 -23.15 -5.76
CA ASP A 613 -17.09 -24.60 -5.69
C ASP A 613 -16.09 -25.05 -4.60
N PRO A 614 -16.54 -25.79 -3.56
CA PRO A 614 -15.67 -26.22 -2.47
C PRO A 614 -14.53 -27.12 -2.96
N VAL A 615 -14.75 -27.91 -4.02
CA VAL A 615 -13.74 -28.80 -4.60
C VAL A 615 -12.64 -27.99 -5.29
N ALA A 616 -13.00 -27.04 -6.16
CA ALA A 616 -12.04 -26.14 -6.79
C ALA A 616 -11.24 -25.30 -5.77
N ILE A 617 -11.89 -24.83 -4.69
CA ILE A 617 -11.19 -24.15 -3.59
C ILE A 617 -10.21 -25.09 -2.89
N ARG A 618 -10.61 -26.33 -2.58
CA ARG A 618 -9.72 -27.33 -1.98
C ARG A 618 -8.50 -27.63 -2.85
N GLN A 619 -8.70 -27.81 -4.15
CA GLN A 619 -7.62 -27.98 -5.12
C GLN A 619 -6.68 -26.78 -5.14
N THR A 620 -7.23 -25.56 -5.10
CA THR A 620 -6.44 -24.33 -5.06
C THR A 620 -5.60 -24.23 -3.79
N VAL A 621 -6.18 -24.57 -2.65
CA VAL A 621 -5.49 -24.61 -1.37
C VAL A 621 -4.35 -25.61 -1.39
N ARG A 622 -4.60 -26.84 -1.86
CA ARG A 622 -3.56 -27.88 -2.02
C ARG A 622 -2.41 -27.37 -2.90
N HIS A 623 -2.72 -26.83 -4.08
CA HIS A 623 -1.71 -26.25 -4.99
C HIS A 623 -0.86 -25.17 -4.33
N LYS A 624 -1.50 -24.23 -3.62
CA LYS A 624 -0.80 -23.14 -2.93
C LYS A 624 0.07 -23.62 -1.78
N LEU A 625 -0.32 -24.68 -1.09
CA LEU A 625 0.48 -25.27 -0.01
C LEU A 625 1.69 -26.01 -0.57
N ILE A 626 1.52 -26.80 -1.63
CA ILE A 626 2.62 -27.48 -2.35
C ILE A 626 3.65 -26.46 -2.86
N CYS A 627 3.18 -25.38 -3.50
CA CYS A 627 4.07 -24.38 -4.09
C CYS A 627 4.57 -23.31 -3.10
N SER A 628 4.22 -23.40 -1.82
CA SER A 628 4.41 -22.31 -0.85
C SER A 628 5.88 -21.94 -0.65
N GLU A 629 6.76 -22.93 -0.49
CA GLU A 629 8.20 -22.72 -0.29
C GLU A 629 8.87 -22.05 -1.48
N SER A 630 8.65 -22.57 -2.69
CA SER A 630 9.11 -21.95 -3.93
C SER A 630 8.61 -20.51 -4.06
N THR A 631 7.34 -20.27 -3.71
CA THR A 631 6.74 -18.93 -3.77
C THR A 631 7.35 -17.99 -2.72
N PHE A 632 7.65 -18.48 -1.51
CA PHE A 632 8.28 -17.71 -0.44
C PHE A 632 9.74 -17.37 -0.75
N ALA A 633 10.47 -18.30 -1.38
CA ALA A 633 11.83 -18.11 -1.87
C ALA A 633 11.89 -17.09 -3.02
N PHE A 634 10.91 -17.12 -3.92
CA PHE A 634 10.79 -16.14 -5.01
C PHE A 634 10.44 -14.73 -4.48
N TYR A 635 9.43 -14.62 -3.63
CA TYR A 635 8.98 -13.36 -3.01
C TYR A 635 9.74 -13.08 -1.70
N ASN A 636 11.06 -13.15 -1.73
CA ASN A 636 11.95 -12.98 -0.58
C ASN A 636 12.28 -11.50 -0.26
N THR A 637 13.36 -11.29 0.51
CA THR A 637 13.87 -9.95 0.87
C THR A 637 14.20 -9.08 -0.35
N ASP A 638 14.71 -9.63 -1.46
CA ASP A 638 15.05 -8.84 -2.66
C ASP A 638 13.80 -8.30 -3.35
N HIS A 639 12.72 -9.08 -3.33
CA HIS A 639 11.41 -8.59 -3.75
C HIS A 639 10.92 -7.45 -2.84
N ALA A 640 11.09 -7.56 -1.52
CA ALA A 640 10.76 -6.48 -0.59
C ALA A 640 11.60 -5.20 -0.83
N ILE A 641 12.90 -5.33 -1.12
CA ILE A 641 13.78 -4.21 -1.52
C ILE A 641 13.26 -3.55 -2.80
N SER A 642 12.92 -4.35 -3.81
CA SER A 642 12.38 -3.85 -5.08
C SER A 642 11.07 -3.08 -4.88
N ASN A 643 10.15 -3.61 -4.07
CA ASN A 643 8.90 -2.93 -3.70
C ASN A 643 9.16 -1.62 -2.95
N PHE A 644 10.11 -1.61 -2.02
CA PHE A 644 10.45 -0.40 -1.28
C PHE A 644 11.05 0.68 -2.18
N GLU A 645 11.93 0.28 -3.11
CA GLU A 645 12.47 1.19 -4.13
C GLU A 645 11.39 1.72 -5.08
N LEU A 646 10.35 0.94 -5.37
CA LEU A 646 9.20 1.38 -6.12
C LEU A 646 8.39 2.43 -5.35
N VAL A 647 8.11 2.20 -4.05
CA VAL A 647 7.40 3.17 -3.19
C VAL A 647 8.17 4.50 -3.14
N LYS A 648 9.46 4.43 -2.86
CA LYS A 648 10.39 5.58 -2.93
C LYS A 648 10.37 6.27 -4.29
N GLY A 649 10.38 5.48 -5.36
CA GLY A 649 10.35 5.96 -6.73
C GLY A 649 9.06 6.71 -7.04
N LYS A 650 7.90 6.17 -6.67
CA LYS A 650 6.59 6.81 -6.81
C LYS A 650 6.55 8.16 -6.09
N GLN A 651 6.98 8.21 -4.83
CA GLN A 651 7.08 9.47 -4.07
C GLN A 651 8.00 10.50 -4.75
N ARG A 652 9.17 10.05 -5.25
CA ARG A 652 10.09 10.90 -6.00
C ARG A 652 9.47 11.43 -7.29
N ALA A 653 8.73 10.60 -8.02
CA ALA A 653 8.07 10.99 -9.27
C ALA A 653 7.01 12.07 -9.01
N ILE A 654 6.17 11.89 -7.99
CA ILE A 654 5.18 12.87 -7.54
C ILE A 654 5.85 14.20 -7.18
N ALA A 655 6.88 14.17 -6.31
CA ALA A 655 7.60 15.38 -5.92
C ALA A 655 8.31 16.06 -7.09
N THR A 656 8.87 15.28 -8.03
CA THR A 656 9.51 15.79 -9.25
C THR A 656 8.49 16.49 -10.14
N ALA A 657 7.29 15.91 -10.27
CA ALA A 657 6.21 16.50 -11.06
C ALA A 657 5.66 17.78 -10.42
N ALA A 658 5.56 17.84 -9.09
CA ALA A 658 5.19 19.08 -8.40
C ALA A 658 6.27 20.17 -8.49
N ASN A 659 7.56 19.83 -8.41
CA ASN A 659 8.66 20.77 -8.65
C ASN A 659 8.67 21.26 -10.10
N PHE A 660 8.35 20.37 -11.03
CA PHE A 660 8.26 20.69 -12.43
C PHE A 660 7.24 21.80 -12.72
N ILE A 661 6.10 21.77 -12.00
CA ILE A 661 5.11 22.83 -12.00
C ILE A 661 5.68 24.08 -11.30
N THR A 662 6.06 23.97 -10.03
CA THR A 662 6.31 25.14 -9.16
C THR A 662 7.62 25.87 -9.45
N THR A 663 8.77 25.19 -9.48
CA THR A 663 10.09 25.83 -9.57
C THR A 663 10.75 25.67 -10.93
N GLY A 664 10.28 24.70 -11.73
CA GLY A 664 10.96 24.30 -12.96
C GLY A 664 12.24 23.51 -12.66
N SER A 665 12.59 22.56 -13.53
CA SER A 665 13.82 21.78 -13.34
C SER A 665 14.94 22.29 -14.26
N ARG A 666 16.22 22.09 -13.86
CA ARG A 666 17.41 22.35 -14.70
C ARG A 666 17.33 21.69 -16.10
N LYS A 667 16.52 20.62 -16.28
CA LYS A 667 16.30 19.98 -17.58
C LYS A 667 15.43 20.84 -18.53
N TYR A 668 14.56 21.68 -17.97
CA TYR A 668 13.48 22.38 -18.69
C TYR A 668 13.65 23.89 -18.79
N THR A 669 14.42 24.51 -17.89
CA THR A 669 14.79 25.91 -18.02
C THR A 669 15.86 26.05 -19.11
N ARG A 670 15.48 26.53 -20.31
CA ARG A 670 16.41 26.68 -21.47
C ARG A 670 17.67 27.46 -21.09
N ARG A 671 17.55 28.51 -20.27
CA ARG A 671 18.66 29.34 -19.76
C ARG A 671 19.68 28.54 -18.92
N CYS A 672 19.24 27.50 -18.22
CA CYS A 672 20.09 26.65 -17.38
C CYS A 672 20.71 25.46 -18.13
N ARG A 673 20.39 25.28 -19.42
CA ARG A 673 20.77 24.10 -20.21
C ARG A 673 22.05 24.35 -21.01
N ASP A 674 23.19 24.06 -20.40
CA ASP A 674 24.46 23.98 -21.13
C ASP A 674 24.50 22.66 -21.96
N LYS A 675 24.21 22.78 -23.26
CA LYS A 675 24.23 21.65 -24.21
C LYS A 675 25.61 20.99 -24.28
N ARG A 676 26.70 21.75 -24.11
CA ARG A 676 28.09 21.26 -24.16
C ARG A 676 28.41 20.43 -22.91
N LYS A 677 28.08 20.93 -21.70
CA LYS A 677 28.18 20.15 -20.45
C LYS A 677 27.28 18.91 -20.48
N THR A 678 26.08 19.01 -21.03
CA THR A 678 25.15 17.87 -21.12
C THR A 678 25.72 16.75 -22.02
N ARG A 679 26.25 17.11 -23.20
CA ARG A 679 26.94 16.15 -24.09
C ARG A 679 28.19 15.57 -23.45
N LYS A 680 29.03 16.39 -22.80
CA LYS A 680 30.24 15.94 -22.06
C LYS A 680 29.88 14.96 -20.95
N ASN A 681 28.87 15.28 -20.14
CA ASN A 681 28.36 14.41 -19.08
C ASN A 681 27.78 13.10 -19.63
N ARG A 682 27.08 13.12 -20.76
CA ARG A 682 26.58 11.91 -21.42
C ARG A 682 27.74 11.02 -21.90
N LYS A 683 28.76 11.61 -22.54
CA LYS A 683 29.97 10.90 -22.99
C LYS A 683 30.76 10.34 -21.80
N GLN A 684 30.89 11.10 -20.71
CA GLN A 684 31.55 10.67 -19.49
C GLN A 684 30.79 9.54 -18.78
N ARG A 685 29.45 9.61 -18.70
CA ARG A 685 28.64 8.50 -18.17
C ARG A 685 28.76 7.24 -19.03
N LYS A 686 28.79 7.37 -20.36
CA LYS A 686 29.01 6.23 -21.28
C LYS A 686 30.39 5.60 -21.05
N ARG A 687 31.44 6.43 -20.98
CA ARG A 687 32.81 5.97 -20.68
C ARG A 687 32.93 5.33 -19.29
N GLN A 688 32.32 5.92 -18.27
CA GLN A 688 32.34 5.37 -16.91
C GLN A 688 31.57 4.06 -16.81
N ALA A 689 30.44 3.94 -17.53
CA ALA A 689 29.69 2.68 -17.63
C ALA A 689 30.51 1.60 -18.36
N GLN A 690 31.21 1.96 -19.45
CA GLN A 690 32.12 1.05 -20.15
C GLN A 690 33.27 0.59 -19.26
N ARG A 691 33.96 1.51 -18.56
CA ARG A 691 35.03 1.17 -17.62
C ARG A 691 34.56 0.22 -16.51
N ARG A 692 33.37 0.46 -15.95
CA ARG A 692 32.77 -0.41 -14.93
C ARG A 692 32.43 -1.79 -15.47
N ARG A 693 31.88 -1.85 -16.68
CA ARG A 693 31.61 -3.13 -17.36
C ARG A 693 32.91 -3.90 -17.55
N HIS A 694 33.96 -3.24 -18.03
CA HIS A 694 35.25 -3.85 -18.24
C HIS A 694 35.89 -4.35 -16.94
N ALA A 695 35.93 -3.52 -15.89
CA ALA A 695 36.45 -3.92 -14.58
C ALA A 695 35.69 -5.12 -13.97
N ARG A 696 34.36 -5.18 -14.13
CA ARG A 696 33.56 -6.33 -13.69
C ARG A 696 33.89 -7.59 -14.49
N LEU A 697 34.02 -7.49 -15.80
CA LEU A 697 34.36 -8.64 -16.65
C LEU A 697 35.76 -9.17 -16.31
N LEU A 698 36.71 -8.28 -15.99
CA LEU A 698 38.02 -8.67 -15.49
C LEU A 698 37.90 -9.41 -14.15
N GLN A 699 37.14 -8.88 -13.19
CA GLN A 699 36.95 -9.53 -11.90
C GLN A 699 36.30 -10.92 -12.02
N ILE A 700 35.27 -11.07 -12.86
CA ILE A 700 34.64 -12.37 -13.12
C ILE A 700 35.63 -13.34 -13.78
N LYS A 701 36.47 -12.84 -14.70
CA LYS A 701 37.50 -13.64 -15.36
C LYS A 701 38.57 -14.11 -14.37
N ASP A 702 39.04 -13.24 -13.48
CA ASP A 702 40.02 -13.57 -12.44
C ASP A 702 39.46 -14.61 -11.46
N GLU A 703 38.20 -14.43 -11.04
CA GLU A 703 37.48 -15.36 -10.15
C GLU A 703 37.28 -16.73 -10.81
N TYR A 704 36.93 -16.76 -12.11
CA TYR A 704 36.84 -17.99 -12.89
C TYR A 704 38.20 -18.71 -12.99
N SER A 705 39.27 -17.99 -13.31
CA SER A 705 40.62 -18.56 -13.40
C SER A 705 41.12 -19.12 -12.06
N ASN A 706 40.82 -18.45 -10.95
CA ASN A 706 41.18 -18.93 -9.60
C ASN A 706 40.39 -20.19 -9.24
N THR A 707 39.07 -20.17 -9.44
CA THR A 707 38.19 -21.32 -9.17
C THR A 707 38.62 -22.55 -9.98
N LYS A 708 38.94 -22.37 -11.26
CA LYS A 708 39.45 -23.44 -12.11
C LYS A 708 40.78 -24.01 -11.62
N SER A 709 41.72 -23.13 -11.23
CA SER A 709 43.01 -23.58 -10.69
C SER A 709 42.86 -24.39 -9.39
N ARG A 710 41.89 -24.01 -8.53
CA ARG A 710 41.58 -24.75 -7.30
C ARG A 710 40.99 -26.13 -7.60
N MET A 711 40.13 -26.23 -8.60
CA MET A 711 39.57 -27.50 -9.07
C MET A 711 40.66 -28.42 -9.62
N ASP A 712 41.57 -27.89 -10.45
CA ASP A 712 42.72 -28.64 -10.98
C ASP A 712 43.66 -29.14 -9.85
N ASN A 713 43.85 -28.35 -8.78
CA ASN A 713 44.61 -28.77 -7.61
C ASN A 713 43.96 -29.93 -6.85
N LEU A 714 42.64 -29.88 -6.66
CA LEU A 714 41.90 -30.96 -6.00
C LEU A 714 41.91 -32.24 -6.84
N GLY A 715 41.84 -32.11 -8.17
CA GLY A 715 42.01 -33.25 -9.09
C GLY A 715 43.36 -33.95 -8.89
N ARG A 716 44.45 -33.18 -8.82
CA ARG A 716 45.80 -33.73 -8.51
C ARG A 716 45.89 -34.37 -7.13
N LEU A 717 45.22 -33.79 -6.12
CA LEU A 717 45.22 -34.34 -4.77
C LEU A 717 44.51 -35.70 -4.71
N ARG A 718 43.43 -35.86 -5.49
CA ARG A 718 42.73 -37.14 -5.65
C ARG A 718 43.66 -38.20 -6.26
N GLU A 719 44.34 -37.86 -7.37
CA GLU A 719 45.29 -38.76 -8.02
C GLU A 719 46.41 -39.22 -7.06
N GLN A 720 46.93 -38.31 -6.22
CA GLN A 720 47.90 -38.66 -5.18
C GLN A 720 47.34 -39.60 -4.12
N HIS A 721 46.06 -39.45 -3.75
CA HIS A 721 45.40 -40.32 -2.79
C HIS A 721 45.19 -41.73 -3.37
N ASP A 722 44.85 -41.82 -4.66
CA ASP A 722 44.68 -43.08 -5.39
C ASP A 722 46.02 -43.81 -5.53
N GLU A 723 47.10 -43.11 -5.91
CA GLU A 723 48.46 -43.66 -5.98
C GLU A 723 48.96 -44.19 -4.63
N LEU A 724 48.64 -43.49 -3.53
CA LEU A 724 49.03 -43.89 -2.19
C LEU A 724 48.31 -45.18 -1.74
N MET A 725 47.05 -45.34 -2.12
CA MET A 725 46.31 -46.59 -1.90
C MET A 725 46.86 -47.73 -2.73
N ASP A 726 47.19 -47.50 -4.00
CA ASP A 726 47.81 -48.51 -4.86
C ASP A 726 49.18 -48.95 -4.33
N GLN A 727 50.01 -48.01 -3.85
CA GLN A 727 51.28 -48.34 -3.20
C GLN A 727 51.08 -49.15 -1.93
N MET A 728 50.08 -48.81 -1.11
CA MET A 728 49.82 -49.51 0.14
C MET A 728 49.22 -50.90 -0.09
N MET A 729 48.34 -51.05 -1.10
CA MET A 729 47.85 -52.36 -1.58
C MET A 729 49.02 -53.23 -2.04
N ARG A 730 49.95 -52.68 -2.81
CA ARG A 730 51.17 -53.40 -3.23
C ARG A 730 52.04 -53.79 -2.05
N ILE A 731 52.31 -52.90 -1.09
CA ILE A 731 53.10 -53.22 0.12
C ILE A 731 52.44 -54.33 0.95
N THR A 732 51.11 -54.31 1.05
CA THR A 732 50.34 -55.32 1.81
C THR A 732 50.29 -56.67 1.09
N LEU A 733 50.31 -56.66 -0.26
CA LEU A 733 50.30 -57.87 -1.09
C LEU A 733 51.70 -58.47 -1.32
N ASP A 734 52.75 -57.63 -1.37
CA ASP A 734 54.14 -58.03 -1.66
C ASP A 734 55.02 -58.24 -0.43
N GLN A 735 54.56 -57.94 0.80
CA GLN A 735 55.31 -58.33 2.01
C GLN A 735 55.30 -59.86 2.17
N PRO A 736 56.44 -60.55 1.99
CA PRO A 736 56.56 -61.95 2.34
C PRO A 736 56.86 -61.98 3.84
N LEU A 737 55.83 -61.87 4.69
CA LEU A 737 55.98 -62.23 6.10
C LEU A 737 56.01 -63.76 6.18
N GLY A 738 57.17 -64.31 5.78
CA GLY A 738 57.52 -65.69 6.00
C GLY A 738 57.43 -66.00 7.48
N VAL A 739 56.47 -66.84 7.87
CA VAL A 739 56.66 -68.15 8.49
C VAL A 739 55.34 -68.93 8.26
N HIS A 740 55.46 -70.10 7.62
CA HIS A 740 54.40 -71.02 7.20
C HIS A 740 53.10 -71.01 8.05
N PRO A 741 51.93 -70.75 7.43
CA PRO A 741 50.61 -70.87 8.08
C PRO A 741 50.20 -72.34 8.30
N GLU A 742 51.09 -73.31 8.18
CA GLU A 742 50.74 -74.73 8.39
C GLU A 742 51.17 -75.25 9.78
N THR A 743 51.82 -74.41 10.61
CA THR A 743 52.34 -74.83 11.93
C THR A 743 51.79 -74.03 13.13
N ARG A 744 50.88 -73.08 12.91
CA ARG A 744 50.21 -72.33 14.00
C ARG A 744 48.83 -72.91 14.30
N PRO A 745 48.37 -72.91 15.56
CA PRO A 745 46.98 -73.26 15.89
C PRO A 745 46.00 -72.44 15.04
N GLU A 746 44.92 -73.05 14.53
CA GLU A 746 43.93 -72.41 13.65
C GLU A 746 43.43 -71.06 14.20
N GLU A 747 43.30 -70.93 15.52
CA GLU A 747 42.86 -69.70 16.18
C GLU A 747 43.79 -68.50 15.91
N ASP A 748 45.10 -68.70 15.86
CA ASP A 748 46.07 -67.61 15.68
C ASP A 748 46.17 -67.16 14.22
N GLN A 749 45.95 -68.08 13.28
CA GLN A 749 45.84 -67.75 11.84
C GLN A 749 44.57 -66.94 11.57
N HIS A 750 43.45 -67.38 12.13
CA HIS A 750 42.20 -66.63 12.05
C HIS A 750 42.25 -65.28 12.78
N ARG A 751 43.05 -65.15 13.84
CA ARG A 751 43.26 -63.87 14.54
C ARG A 751 44.09 -62.90 13.69
N PHE A 752 45.18 -63.38 13.09
CA PHE A 752 46.03 -62.58 12.21
C PHE A 752 45.30 -62.13 10.94
N ALA A 753 44.58 -63.04 10.26
CA ALA A 753 43.77 -62.71 9.08
C ALA A 753 42.66 -61.69 9.41
N ARG A 754 42.02 -61.81 10.59
CA ARG A 754 41.05 -60.81 11.06
C ARG A 754 41.68 -59.45 11.33
N GLN A 755 42.87 -59.40 11.93
CA GLN A 755 43.58 -58.14 12.17
C GLN A 755 44.01 -57.46 10.87
N MET A 756 44.48 -58.22 9.89
CA MET A 756 44.88 -57.70 8.58
C MET A 756 43.68 -57.20 7.77
N ASN A 757 42.58 -57.96 7.73
CA ASN A 757 41.33 -57.52 7.09
C ASN A 757 40.76 -56.28 7.78
N HIS A 758 40.79 -56.23 9.12
CA HIS A 758 40.33 -55.05 9.87
C HIS A 758 41.19 -53.81 9.59
N ALA A 759 42.51 -53.96 9.45
CA ALA A 759 43.38 -52.85 9.07
C ALA A 759 43.07 -52.37 7.64
N LEU A 760 42.94 -53.29 6.67
CA LEU A 760 42.57 -52.97 5.29
C LEU A 760 41.20 -52.28 5.19
N ASP A 761 40.20 -52.76 5.93
CA ASP A 761 38.87 -52.14 5.98
C ASP A 761 38.93 -50.72 6.57
N GLN A 762 39.71 -50.50 7.63
CA GLN A 762 39.89 -49.17 8.22
C GLN A 762 40.54 -48.18 7.23
N TYR A 763 41.57 -48.62 6.50
CA TYR A 763 42.24 -47.78 5.52
C TYR A 763 41.41 -47.54 4.26
N GLY A 764 40.72 -48.56 3.74
CA GLY A 764 39.79 -48.44 2.63
C GLY A 764 38.67 -47.45 2.95
N THR A 765 38.06 -47.58 4.14
CA THR A 765 37.03 -46.64 4.61
C THR A 765 37.57 -45.21 4.72
N ALA A 766 38.80 -45.03 5.22
CA ALA A 766 39.40 -43.71 5.35
C ALA A 766 39.71 -43.06 3.98
N HIS A 767 40.18 -43.85 3.01
CA HIS A 767 40.39 -43.39 1.64
C HIS A 767 39.07 -43.03 0.96
N ASP A 768 38.05 -43.87 1.06
CA ASP A 768 36.72 -43.62 0.47
C ASP A 768 36.11 -42.33 1.01
N LEU A 769 36.23 -42.08 2.33
CA LEU A 769 35.78 -40.84 2.96
C LEU A 769 36.55 -39.61 2.45
N ALA A 770 37.87 -39.71 2.28
CA ALA A 770 38.70 -38.62 1.76
C ALA A 770 38.39 -38.31 0.29
N THR A 771 38.28 -39.34 -0.54
CA THR A 771 37.96 -39.22 -1.97
C THR A 771 36.54 -38.71 -2.19
N ALA A 772 35.56 -39.15 -1.38
CA ALA A 772 34.20 -38.61 -1.40
C ALA A 772 34.15 -37.12 -1.02
N ALA A 773 34.93 -36.69 -0.02
CA ALA A 773 35.02 -35.28 0.36
C ALA A 773 35.63 -34.41 -0.76
N ILE A 774 36.71 -34.88 -1.40
CA ILE A 774 37.34 -34.18 -2.53
C ILE A 774 36.38 -34.08 -3.73
N ASN A 775 35.68 -35.17 -4.08
CA ASN A 775 34.73 -35.17 -5.18
C ASN A 775 33.54 -34.22 -4.91
N SER A 776 33.02 -34.18 -3.68
CA SER A 776 31.95 -33.23 -3.31
C SER A 776 32.40 -31.77 -3.44
N GLU A 777 33.66 -31.47 -3.11
CA GLU A 777 34.21 -30.12 -3.28
C GLU A 777 34.43 -29.76 -4.76
N ILE A 778 34.87 -30.71 -5.59
CA ILE A 778 35.00 -30.53 -7.05
C ILE A 778 33.63 -30.22 -7.67
N GLU A 779 32.59 -31.01 -7.35
CA GLU A 779 31.22 -30.76 -7.84
C GLU A 779 30.71 -29.36 -7.44
N ALA A 780 30.98 -28.93 -6.21
CA ALA A 780 30.61 -27.59 -5.75
C ALA A 780 31.34 -26.47 -6.53
N LEU A 781 32.62 -26.68 -6.88
CA LEU A 781 33.41 -25.74 -7.68
C LEU A 781 32.94 -25.71 -9.15
N GLU A 782 32.55 -26.85 -9.73
CA GLU A 782 31.97 -26.92 -11.08
C GLU A 782 30.67 -26.12 -11.18
N GLN A 783 29.77 -26.28 -10.21
CA GLN A 783 28.54 -25.47 -10.11
C GLN A 783 28.86 -23.97 -9.97
N HIS A 784 29.94 -23.63 -9.25
CA HIS A 784 30.41 -22.25 -9.15
C HIS A 784 30.93 -21.70 -10.49
N LEU A 785 31.68 -22.49 -11.26
CA LEU A 785 32.16 -22.11 -12.59
C LEU A 785 31.01 -21.86 -13.57
N LEU A 786 29.99 -22.73 -13.59
CA LEU A 786 28.77 -22.54 -14.38
C LEU A 786 28.06 -21.23 -14.01
N THR A 787 27.97 -20.94 -12.71
CA THR A 787 27.41 -19.68 -12.20
C THR A 787 28.21 -18.46 -12.65
N LEU A 788 29.55 -18.53 -12.66
CA LEU A 788 30.42 -17.45 -13.14
C LEU A 788 30.31 -17.24 -14.65
N GLN A 789 30.19 -18.32 -15.43
CA GLN A 789 29.91 -18.24 -16.89
C GLN A 789 28.57 -17.58 -17.18
N GLN A 790 27.52 -17.95 -16.43
CA GLN A 790 26.21 -17.30 -16.56
C GLN A 790 26.29 -15.80 -16.21
N LYS A 791 26.99 -15.44 -15.12
CA LYS A 791 27.23 -14.03 -14.73
C LYS A 791 28.01 -13.23 -15.78
N TYR A 792 28.84 -13.89 -16.60
CA TYR A 792 29.59 -13.28 -17.69
C TYR A 792 28.70 -12.99 -18.92
N LEU A 793 27.77 -13.90 -19.23
CA LEU A 793 26.81 -13.79 -20.35
C LEU A 793 25.63 -12.85 -20.03
N ASP A 794 25.23 -12.75 -18.78
CA ASP A 794 24.07 -11.95 -18.39
C ASP A 794 24.27 -10.43 -18.56
N PRO A 795 23.30 -9.71 -19.16
CA PRO A 795 23.31 -8.25 -19.19
C PRO A 795 23.26 -7.69 -17.76
N PRO A 796 23.88 -6.53 -17.49
CA PRO A 796 24.16 -6.07 -16.15
C PRO A 796 22.90 -5.90 -15.30
N GLN A 797 22.73 -6.72 -14.26
CA GLN A 797 22.05 -6.28 -13.05
C GLN A 797 22.96 -5.24 -12.38
N GLN A 798 22.46 -4.02 -12.21
CA GLN A 798 23.25 -3.00 -11.52
C GLN A 798 23.43 -3.43 -10.06
N PRO A 799 24.67 -3.43 -9.52
CA PRO A 799 24.82 -3.42 -8.07
C PRO A 799 24.04 -2.22 -7.54
N THR A 800 23.28 -2.46 -6.48
CA THR A 800 22.53 -1.47 -5.70
C THR A 800 23.49 -0.35 -5.29
N ARG A 801 23.60 0.66 -6.14
CA ARG A 801 24.18 1.94 -5.74
C ARG A 801 23.28 2.49 -4.66
N ILE A 802 23.69 2.35 -3.40
CA ILE A 802 23.47 3.38 -2.41
C ILE A 802 24.22 4.60 -2.95
N ARG A 803 23.56 5.37 -3.81
CA ARG A 803 24.01 6.73 -4.06
C ARG A 803 23.88 7.42 -2.71
N ALA A 804 25.00 7.95 -2.21
CA ALA A 804 24.97 9.02 -1.22
C ALA A 804 23.90 10.02 -1.68
N SER A 805 22.84 10.13 -0.89
CA SER A 805 21.67 10.95 -1.15
C SER A 805 22.05 12.41 -1.04
N LYS A 806 22.77 12.94 -2.02
CA LYS A 806 22.85 14.39 -2.24
C LYS A 806 21.62 14.80 -3.04
N LEU A 807 20.49 14.79 -2.35
CA LEU A 807 19.29 15.61 -2.56
C LEU A 807 18.34 15.24 -1.40
N PRO A 808 17.95 16.19 -0.54
CA PRO A 808 17.07 15.91 0.59
C PRO A 808 15.78 15.27 0.09
N TYR A 809 15.35 14.22 0.79
CA TYR A 809 14.23 13.33 0.43
C TYR A 809 12.84 14.00 0.53
N HIS A 810 12.81 15.30 0.75
CA HIS A 810 11.65 16.16 0.63
C HIS A 810 12.07 17.38 -0.20
N GLY A 811 12.16 17.18 -1.52
CA GLY A 811 12.54 18.22 -2.46
C GLY A 811 11.39 19.19 -2.72
N SER A 812 10.92 19.92 -1.71
CA SER A 812 10.27 21.20 -1.94
C SER A 812 11.40 22.22 -2.15
N GLN A 813 11.53 22.73 -3.36
CA GLN A 813 12.41 23.86 -3.63
C GLN A 813 11.63 25.14 -3.38
N GLU A 814 12.29 26.14 -2.80
CA GLU A 814 11.75 27.50 -2.74
C GLU A 814 11.66 28.06 -4.16
N THR A 815 10.64 28.89 -4.38
CA THR A 815 10.34 29.47 -5.68
C THR A 815 11.19 30.73 -5.88
N VAL A 816 11.82 30.86 -7.04
CA VAL A 816 12.78 31.95 -7.33
C VAL A 816 12.07 33.18 -7.93
N ASP A 817 10.89 32.99 -8.55
CA ASP A 817 10.21 33.99 -9.40
C ASP A 817 8.83 34.43 -8.87
N GLY A 818 8.57 34.28 -7.56
CA GLY A 818 7.25 34.52 -6.92
C GLY A 818 6.55 33.24 -6.45
N LEU A 819 5.41 33.35 -5.76
CA LEU A 819 4.64 32.20 -5.26
C LEU A 819 3.75 31.63 -6.38
N PRO A 820 3.86 30.36 -6.80
CA PRO A 820 3.06 29.85 -7.92
C PRO A 820 1.56 29.81 -7.59
N LEU A 821 0.73 30.45 -8.41
CA LEU A 821 -0.73 30.31 -8.42
C LEU A 821 -1.14 29.42 -9.59
N ILE A 822 -1.70 28.27 -9.26
CA ILE A 822 -1.92 27.14 -10.16
C ILE A 822 -3.42 27.02 -10.46
N SER A 823 -3.84 27.27 -11.70
CA SER A 823 -5.14 26.91 -12.22
C SER A 823 -5.12 25.44 -12.66
N PHE A 824 -5.71 24.58 -11.84
CA PHE A 824 -5.72 23.12 -12.00
C PHE A 824 -7.05 22.65 -12.58
N GLY A 825 -7.03 22.04 -13.75
CA GLY A 825 -8.22 21.42 -14.34
C GLY A 825 -8.87 20.40 -13.40
N ASP A 826 -10.17 20.52 -13.15
CA ASP A 826 -10.88 19.65 -12.20
C ASP A 826 -11.47 18.38 -12.83
N ALA A 827 -11.35 18.20 -14.15
CA ALA A 827 -12.01 17.09 -14.82
C ALA A 827 -11.46 15.75 -14.36
N MET A 828 -10.19 15.64 -13.98
CA MET A 828 -9.62 14.36 -13.54
C MET A 828 -9.79 14.08 -12.03
N VAL A 829 -10.40 15.01 -11.28
CA VAL A 829 -10.62 14.86 -9.84
C VAL A 829 -11.71 13.83 -9.57
N GLY A 830 -11.44 12.86 -8.69
CA GLY A 830 -12.41 11.83 -8.28
C GLY A 830 -12.70 10.72 -9.32
N ARG A 831 -12.10 10.77 -10.51
CA ARG A 831 -12.29 9.77 -11.59
C ARG A 831 -11.17 8.73 -11.66
N ASP A 832 -10.61 8.34 -10.51
CA ASP A 832 -9.45 7.44 -10.43
C ASP A 832 -9.75 5.98 -10.80
N ALA A 833 -11.03 5.57 -10.75
CA ALA A 833 -11.47 4.20 -11.02
C ALA A 833 -11.99 3.96 -12.45
N GLN A 834 -12.22 5.01 -13.23
CA GLN A 834 -12.77 4.88 -14.59
C GLN A 834 -11.63 4.70 -15.60
N HIS A 835 -11.36 3.44 -15.97
CA HIS A 835 -10.49 3.13 -17.10
C HIS A 835 -11.14 3.61 -18.40
N PHE A 836 -10.58 4.65 -19.02
CA PHE A 836 -10.93 5.05 -20.38
C PHE A 836 -9.85 4.55 -21.34
N ARG A 837 -10.21 3.59 -22.22
CA ARG A 837 -9.42 3.11 -23.39
C ARG A 837 -7.91 3.04 -23.15
N GLY A 838 -7.46 2.15 -22.26
CA GLY A 838 -6.04 1.78 -22.14
C GLY A 838 -5.10 2.82 -21.49
N HIS A 839 -5.61 3.93 -20.95
CA HIS A 839 -4.79 4.91 -20.22
C HIS A 839 -4.90 4.73 -18.70
N ALA A 840 -3.74 4.66 -18.02
CA ALA A 840 -3.68 4.55 -16.56
C ALA A 840 -4.08 5.87 -15.89
N VAL A 841 -5.22 5.86 -15.19
CA VAL A 841 -5.75 6.96 -14.37
C VAL A 841 -5.15 6.93 -12.94
N GLY A 842 -5.25 8.03 -12.19
CA GLY A 842 -4.79 8.11 -10.78
C GLY A 842 -3.47 8.81 -10.49
N ARG A 843 -2.61 9.07 -11.48
CA ARG A 843 -1.30 9.73 -11.24
C ARG A 843 -1.44 11.24 -11.02
N THR A 844 -2.34 11.86 -11.75
CA THR A 844 -2.70 13.28 -11.63
C THR A 844 -3.19 13.62 -10.23
N ASN A 845 -4.09 12.81 -9.66
CA ASN A 845 -4.61 13.06 -8.32
C ASN A 845 -3.54 12.91 -7.22
N ASN A 846 -2.58 12.00 -7.39
CA ASN A 846 -1.41 11.94 -6.51
C ASN A 846 -0.55 13.21 -6.56
N VAL A 847 -0.38 13.81 -7.74
CA VAL A 847 0.33 15.09 -7.88
C VAL A 847 -0.49 16.23 -7.28
N ARG A 848 -1.79 16.29 -7.58
CA ARG A 848 -2.73 17.26 -6.99
C ARG A 848 -2.65 17.23 -5.47
N GLN A 849 -2.77 16.06 -4.85
CA GLN A 849 -2.68 15.93 -3.40
C GLN A 849 -1.34 16.45 -2.86
N HIS A 850 -0.25 16.19 -3.56
CA HIS A 850 1.05 16.71 -3.18
C HIS A 850 1.21 18.23 -3.40
N LEU A 851 0.50 18.83 -4.36
CA LEU A 851 0.41 20.30 -4.50
C LEU A 851 -0.42 20.92 -3.37
N ILE A 852 -1.52 20.28 -2.95
CA ILE A 852 -2.29 20.72 -1.77
C ILE A 852 -1.42 20.64 -0.51
N GLU A 853 -0.65 19.56 -0.33
CA GLU A 853 0.34 19.45 0.76
C GLU A 853 1.39 20.58 0.75
N ARG A 854 1.76 21.08 -0.44
CA ARG A 854 2.68 22.21 -0.63
C ARG A 854 2.00 23.55 -0.37
N GLN A 855 0.73 23.69 -0.73
CA GLN A 855 -0.09 24.86 -0.39
C GLN A 855 -0.18 25.06 1.11
N HIS A 856 -0.37 23.97 1.88
CA HIS A 856 -0.30 24.01 3.34
C HIS A 856 1.05 24.46 3.93
N ARG A 857 2.11 24.47 3.11
CA ARG A 857 3.46 24.93 3.49
C ARG A 857 3.79 26.28 2.87
N ALA A 858 2.81 26.94 2.25
CA ALA A 858 2.97 28.19 1.51
C ALA A 858 4.01 28.13 0.38
N LEU A 859 4.06 27.01 -0.35
CA LEU A 859 4.97 26.82 -1.48
C LEU A 859 4.27 26.99 -2.85
N CYS A 860 2.94 27.04 -2.87
CA CYS A 860 2.10 27.33 -4.03
C CYS A 860 0.65 27.58 -3.57
N MET A 861 -0.22 28.03 -4.46
CA MET A 861 -1.67 28.06 -4.29
C MET A 861 -2.33 27.34 -5.47
N VAL A 862 -3.32 26.50 -5.21
CA VAL A 862 -4.02 25.67 -6.21
C VAL A 862 -5.49 26.07 -6.28
N ALA A 863 -5.89 26.67 -7.40
CA ALA A 863 -7.26 27.00 -7.75
C ALA A 863 -7.79 25.98 -8.76
N HIS A 864 -8.95 25.37 -8.47
CA HIS A 864 -9.56 24.36 -9.33
C HIS A 864 -10.44 25.03 -10.39
N THR A 865 -10.31 24.57 -11.63
CA THR A 865 -10.94 25.18 -12.79
C THR A 865 -11.72 24.15 -13.58
N ASN A 866 -12.98 24.47 -13.86
CA ASN A 866 -13.80 23.71 -14.79
C ASN A 866 -13.17 23.72 -16.20
N GLU A 867 -12.95 22.54 -16.77
CA GLU A 867 -12.25 22.37 -18.05
C GLU A 867 -13.12 22.54 -19.30
N PHE A 868 -14.37 23.00 -19.16
CA PHE A 868 -15.30 23.16 -20.29
C PHE A 868 -14.69 23.96 -21.44
N TRP A 869 -14.73 23.39 -22.65
CA TRP A 869 -14.17 23.89 -23.92
C TRP A 869 -12.68 24.24 -23.97
N THR A 870 -11.94 24.05 -22.88
CA THR A 870 -10.51 24.40 -22.83
C THR A 870 -9.65 23.65 -23.84
N SER A 871 -10.00 22.42 -24.21
CA SER A 871 -9.29 21.69 -25.28
C SER A 871 -9.94 21.80 -26.65
N GLN A 872 -11.03 22.54 -26.77
CA GLN A 872 -11.84 22.66 -27.99
C GLN A 872 -11.77 24.05 -28.61
N ASN A 873 -11.43 25.08 -27.83
CA ASN A 873 -11.33 26.45 -28.32
C ASN A 873 -9.88 26.93 -28.31
N CYS A 874 -9.54 27.81 -29.26
CA CYS A 874 -8.21 28.34 -29.44
C CYS A 874 -7.83 29.22 -28.25
N SER A 875 -6.65 29.00 -27.68
CA SER A 875 -6.10 29.79 -26.57
C SER A 875 -5.61 31.19 -26.96
N THR A 876 -5.76 31.55 -28.24
CA THR A 876 -5.42 32.89 -28.76
C THR A 876 -6.68 33.68 -29.10
N CYS A 877 -7.50 33.20 -30.05
CA CYS A 877 -8.69 33.92 -30.50
C CYS A 877 -10.02 33.46 -29.87
N GLY A 878 -10.04 32.33 -29.14
CA GLY A 878 -11.28 31.79 -28.56
C GLY A 878 -12.17 30.99 -29.53
N ASP A 879 -11.83 30.92 -30.82
CA ASP A 879 -12.63 30.17 -31.80
C ASP A 879 -12.53 28.65 -31.63
N GLN A 880 -13.55 27.95 -32.11
CA GLN A 880 -13.59 26.49 -32.08
C GLN A 880 -12.49 25.90 -32.96
N LEU A 881 -11.86 24.83 -32.47
CA LEU A 881 -10.76 24.15 -33.13
C LEU A 881 -11.25 22.93 -33.92
N SER A 882 -10.84 22.87 -35.18
CA SER A 882 -11.07 21.73 -36.07
C SER A 882 -10.19 20.54 -35.72
N LEU A 883 -10.68 19.33 -36.04
CA LEU A 883 -9.90 18.10 -35.98
C LEU A 883 -8.85 18.07 -37.09
N VAL A 884 -7.64 17.60 -36.78
CA VAL A 884 -6.60 17.35 -37.79
C VAL A 884 -6.69 15.90 -38.25
N ARG A 885 -6.64 15.67 -39.56
CA ARG A 885 -6.56 14.33 -40.17
C ARG A 885 -5.24 14.16 -40.93
N THR A 886 -4.79 12.92 -40.99
CA THR A 886 -3.74 12.47 -41.91
C THR A 886 -4.31 12.23 -43.32
N GLN A 887 -3.43 11.95 -44.29
CA GLN A 887 -3.82 11.67 -45.68
C GLN A 887 -4.68 10.41 -45.81
N ASP A 888 -4.48 9.40 -44.95
CA ASP A 888 -5.30 8.19 -44.81
C ASP A 888 -6.64 8.44 -44.09
N GLN A 889 -7.05 9.70 -43.93
CA GLN A 889 -8.26 10.14 -43.22
C GLN A 889 -8.32 9.79 -41.72
N SER A 890 -7.25 9.26 -41.13
CA SER A 890 -7.22 8.98 -39.69
C SER A 890 -7.05 10.27 -38.87
N SER A 891 -7.86 10.41 -37.82
CA SER A 891 -7.85 11.64 -37.00
C SER A 891 -6.69 11.66 -36.01
N ILE A 892 -5.90 12.73 -36.01
CA ILE A 892 -4.84 12.94 -35.03
C ILE A 892 -5.42 13.63 -33.80
N PHE A 893 -5.89 12.83 -32.83
CA PHE A 893 -6.52 13.34 -31.60
C PHE A 893 -5.67 14.35 -30.79
N ALA A 894 -4.34 14.27 -30.88
CA ALA A 894 -3.40 15.16 -30.18
C ALA A 894 -3.31 16.56 -30.77
N LEU A 895 -3.71 16.74 -32.02
CA LEU A 895 -3.56 18.00 -32.76
C LEU A 895 -4.93 18.59 -33.08
N LYS A 896 -4.97 19.92 -33.08
CA LYS A 896 -6.15 20.72 -33.35
C LYS A 896 -5.74 21.88 -34.24
N PHE A 897 -6.62 22.29 -35.15
CA PHE A 897 -6.34 23.41 -36.05
C PHE A 897 -7.29 24.57 -35.76
N CYS A 898 -6.75 25.77 -35.67
CA CYS A 898 -7.54 26.99 -35.62
C CYS A 898 -7.61 27.61 -37.01
N THR A 899 -8.81 27.73 -37.58
CA THR A 899 -9.04 28.35 -38.89
C THR A 899 -8.79 29.86 -38.88
N THR A 900 -9.06 30.51 -37.76
CA THR A 900 -8.86 31.96 -37.60
C THR A 900 -7.38 32.32 -37.45
N CYS A 901 -6.67 31.62 -36.56
CA CYS A 901 -5.25 31.84 -36.33
C CYS A 901 -4.34 31.09 -37.32
N GLN A 902 -4.90 30.28 -38.23
CA GLN A 902 -4.17 29.42 -39.16
C GLN A 902 -3.05 28.60 -38.48
N THR A 903 -3.33 28.11 -37.28
CA THR A 903 -2.31 27.51 -36.40
C THR A 903 -2.70 26.12 -35.94
N VAL A 904 -1.75 25.20 -36.00
CA VAL A 904 -1.86 23.86 -35.41
C VAL A 904 -1.46 23.93 -33.93
N TRP A 905 -2.40 23.58 -33.07
CA TRP A 905 -2.21 23.48 -31.63
C TRP A 905 -2.02 22.03 -31.20
N ASP A 906 -1.06 21.81 -30.30
CA ASP A 906 -1.11 20.64 -29.43
C ASP A 906 -2.28 20.82 -28.45
N ARG A 907 -3.20 19.85 -28.44
CA ARG A 907 -4.45 19.91 -27.68
C ARG A 907 -4.21 20.17 -26.18
N ASP A 908 -3.27 19.45 -25.57
CA ASP A 908 -3.05 19.53 -24.11
C ASP A 908 -2.34 20.87 -23.77
N VAL A 909 -1.54 21.41 -24.70
CA VAL A 909 -0.92 22.74 -24.53
C VAL A 909 -1.96 23.84 -24.62
N SER A 910 -2.86 23.78 -25.60
CA SER A 910 -3.96 24.75 -25.73
C SER A 910 -4.89 24.68 -24.51
N ALA A 911 -5.18 23.49 -23.99
CA ALA A 911 -5.95 23.33 -22.77
C ALA A 911 -5.26 23.99 -21.56
N ALA A 912 -3.96 23.74 -21.35
CA ALA A 912 -3.20 24.35 -20.26
C ALA A 912 -3.12 25.89 -20.39
N ALA A 913 -2.96 26.41 -21.62
CA ALA A 913 -2.99 27.85 -21.89
C ALA A 913 -4.38 28.45 -21.63
N ASN A 914 -5.45 27.72 -21.94
CA ASN A 914 -6.81 28.14 -21.60
C ASN A 914 -7.08 28.12 -20.09
N MET A 915 -6.50 27.19 -19.32
CA MET A 915 -6.57 27.24 -17.85
C MET A 915 -5.87 28.48 -17.29
N PHE A 916 -4.74 28.87 -17.88
CA PHE A 916 -4.05 30.11 -17.56
C PHE A 916 -4.95 31.31 -17.88
N TRP A 917 -5.54 31.34 -19.08
CA TRP A 917 -6.40 32.44 -19.52
C TRP A 917 -7.63 32.61 -18.61
N ILE A 918 -8.27 31.51 -18.21
CA ILE A 918 -9.41 31.58 -17.27
C ILE A 918 -8.99 32.22 -15.95
N LEU A 919 -7.83 31.84 -15.41
CA LEU A 919 -7.33 32.37 -14.14
C LEU A 919 -6.99 33.86 -14.25
N ASP A 920 -6.24 34.23 -15.29
CA ASP A 920 -5.81 35.61 -15.57
C ASP A 920 -7.00 36.56 -15.73
N GLU A 921 -8.01 36.18 -16.51
CA GLU A 921 -9.24 36.98 -16.68
C GLU A 921 -10.10 37.02 -15.43
N THR A 922 -10.18 35.92 -14.67
CA THR A 922 -10.98 35.93 -13.44
C THR A 922 -10.37 36.87 -12.41
N ILE A 923 -9.05 36.91 -12.30
CA ILE A 923 -8.34 37.85 -11.41
C ILE A 923 -8.52 39.29 -11.90
N SER A 924 -8.29 39.53 -13.20
CA SER A 924 -8.24 40.88 -13.76
C SER A 924 -9.61 41.52 -13.92
N ASN A 925 -10.60 40.73 -14.33
CA ASN A 925 -11.93 41.19 -14.75
C ASN A 925 -13.08 40.57 -13.94
N GLY A 926 -12.79 39.73 -12.96
CA GLY A 926 -13.79 39.08 -12.12
C GLY A 926 -14.63 38.02 -12.82
N ALA A 927 -14.31 37.65 -14.07
CA ALA A 927 -15.14 36.80 -14.91
C ALA A 927 -14.35 35.78 -15.73
N ARG A 928 -15.01 34.68 -16.08
CA ARG A 928 -14.48 33.67 -17.00
C ARG A 928 -14.59 34.17 -18.46
N PRO A 929 -13.58 33.92 -19.32
CA PRO A 929 -13.66 34.29 -20.72
C PRO A 929 -14.91 33.69 -21.40
N LEU A 930 -15.68 34.53 -22.12
CA LEU A 930 -16.93 34.12 -22.78
C LEU A 930 -16.74 32.89 -23.68
N ALA A 931 -15.63 32.83 -24.42
CA ALA A 931 -15.29 31.71 -25.29
C ALA A 931 -15.12 30.38 -24.55
N LEU A 932 -14.91 30.38 -23.23
CA LEU A 932 -14.71 29.18 -22.41
C LEU A 932 -15.85 28.96 -21.41
N THR A 933 -16.89 29.79 -21.43
CA THR A 933 -18.05 29.72 -20.55
C THR A 933 -19.08 28.71 -21.08
N ARG A 934 -19.79 28.03 -20.17
CA ARG A 934 -20.85 27.10 -20.57
C ARG A 934 -22.08 27.88 -21.04
N PRO A 935 -22.65 27.57 -22.21
CA PRO A 935 -23.89 28.18 -22.66
C PRO A 935 -25.08 27.73 -21.78
N PRO A 936 -26.19 28.50 -21.72
CA PRO A 936 -27.39 28.13 -20.98
C PRO A 936 -27.95 26.77 -21.46
N GLU A 937 -28.62 26.01 -20.58
CA GLU A 937 -29.10 24.65 -20.86
C GLU A 937 -30.07 24.55 -22.06
N HIS A 938 -30.71 25.65 -22.44
CA HIS A 938 -31.65 25.72 -23.57
C HIS A 938 -30.99 25.96 -24.95
N HIS A 939 -29.67 26.04 -25.04
CA HIS A 939 -28.97 26.23 -26.32
C HIS A 939 -28.68 24.92 -27.04
N GLN A 940 -28.90 24.89 -28.37
CA GLN A 940 -28.57 23.74 -29.20
C GLN A 940 -27.06 23.40 -29.13
N PRO A 941 -26.70 22.10 -29.21
CA PRO A 941 -25.30 21.69 -29.21
C PRO A 941 -24.55 22.32 -30.38
N ARG A 942 -23.41 22.95 -30.09
CA ARG A 942 -22.58 23.62 -31.09
C ARG A 942 -22.16 22.63 -32.20
N PRO A 943 -22.30 22.99 -33.48
CA PRO A 943 -21.94 22.10 -34.58
C PRO A 943 -20.45 21.73 -34.53
N THR A 944 -20.13 20.50 -34.95
CA THR A 944 -18.73 20.04 -35.02
C THR A 944 -18.10 20.59 -36.30
N LEU A 945 -16.98 21.30 -36.19
CA LEU A 945 -16.29 21.82 -37.35
C LEU A 945 -15.75 20.69 -38.25
N PRO A 946 -15.70 20.89 -39.58
CA PRO A 946 -15.10 19.94 -40.50
C PRO A 946 -13.62 19.70 -40.17
N ALA A 947 -13.17 18.46 -40.38
CA ALA A 947 -11.78 18.10 -40.17
C ALA A 947 -10.89 18.66 -41.29
N ILE A 948 -9.65 19.01 -40.95
CA ILE A 948 -8.68 19.61 -41.87
C ILE A 948 -7.54 18.62 -42.09
N THR A 949 -7.21 18.39 -43.36
CA THR A 949 -6.06 17.59 -43.78
C THR A 949 -4.87 18.52 -43.98
N LEU A 950 -3.79 18.32 -43.21
CA LEU A 950 -2.55 19.07 -43.41
C LEU A 950 -1.80 18.46 -44.59
N TRP A 951 -1.78 19.14 -45.74
CA TRP A 951 -0.91 18.79 -46.86
C TRP A 951 0.52 19.26 -46.54
N HIS A 952 1.51 18.42 -46.81
CA HIS A 952 2.92 18.77 -46.66
C HIS A 952 3.21 20.11 -47.36
N SER A 953 3.68 21.08 -46.58
CA SER A 953 4.56 22.16 -47.04
C SER A 953 5.90 22.03 -46.33
#